data_AF-A0A661CEW4-F1
#
_entry.id   AF-A0A661CEW4-F1
#
_cell.length_a   1.000
_cell.length_b   1.000
_cell.length_c   1.000
_cell.angle_alpha   90.00
_cell.angle_beta   90.00
_cell.angle_gamma   90.00
#
_symmetry.space_group_name_H-M   'P 1'
#
loop_
_entity.id
_entity.type
_entity.pdbx_description
1 polymer ?
#
loop_
_entity_poly.entity_id
_entity_poly.type
_entity_poly.pdbx_seq_one_letter_code
_entity_poly.pdbx_strand_id
1 'polypeptide(L)'
;EYQAPEIGLSSHETLSSYNLDQQVTRITRPDNQVVDFNYDSGGRLEEIVLPKGPQTYRYDPNTGQLLTVTDSKSGIVVSHNYDGSLLLSEQWSGNVSGRVEYGYNADFRMKSHNVNGLEPIDYQYDADALMIKAGGLTLNRDVDNGLLKGTTLGKVSTELTHSPFGELHTETVSYDGNVLYQVEYTRDKLGRITAKTETMEGLTITSAYQYDLTGRLVSVESDGVVTKYRYDGNGNRTHVNDAPVATVDNQDRLLQYQDVSYTYTANGELLTKTQAAQTTRYSYDVLTNLTQVELPSGDTIEYVVDGKDRRVGKKVNGVLKEFYLYQGDVNPVAALNSEGEVIAQYVYASQDHVPDYIITDSATYRLITDHLGSVRRVVDVNTGDIVQRLDYDAWGNILIDTNPGFQPFGFAGGLYDSDTGLTRFGARDYDPQTGRWTAQDPIGHASQDTNLYTYVYNDPINNVDPSGLFLNFLVGCAVGAGVEIAWQMLVDGKSLACVNWSEVAMSALGGCAGGMGAGKLAKLLKKWFGKCNSFTAETLVHTENGLKPISEIKVGDKVLSYDERTETTSYQPVMAVIQGEQRYQIIKITLDSGESIEATAEHPFYIKGKGWNPANSLKVGQALQLHNGTTVVVKEVDTSVRFEKVYNLTVANTHNYFVGWDGVLVHNCKRFFKGDQAVIHFDKHASGIMKALNLKSYNLKDYLNDANHVIQTGTFVPELSGYVRLIGGKGSAKYGLVGVDRTTGQITTFHIKTVSELAKKAPSLGFSK
;
A
#
# COMPACT_ATOMS: atom_id res chain seq x y z
N GLU A 1 -19.17 8.20 -5.99
CA GLU A 1 -19.36 7.89 -7.42
C GLU A 1 -18.43 8.83 -8.17
N TYR A 2 -17.35 8.29 -8.75
CA TYR A 2 -16.51 9.05 -9.67
C TYR A 2 -17.16 8.92 -11.05
N GLN A 3 -17.52 10.03 -11.68
CA GLN A 3 -17.90 10.04 -13.08
C GLN A 3 -16.70 10.53 -13.88
N ALA A 4 -16.18 9.67 -14.75
CA ALA A 4 -15.09 10.03 -15.63
C ALA A 4 -15.54 11.20 -16.54
N PRO A 5 -14.73 12.25 -16.74
CA PRO A 5 -15.10 13.35 -17.61
C PRO A 5 -15.41 12.92 -19.05
N GLU A 6 -16.36 13.59 -19.71
CA GLU A 6 -16.77 13.30 -21.09
C GLU A 6 -15.60 13.45 -22.08
N ILE A 7 -15.43 12.43 -22.93
CA ILE A 7 -14.41 12.35 -23.98
C ILE A 7 -15.03 12.03 -25.37
N GLY A 8 -16.34 12.19 -25.51
CA GLY A 8 -17.06 11.96 -26.77
C GLY A 8 -17.30 10.49 -27.13
N LEU A 9 -17.28 9.58 -26.15
CA LEU A 9 -17.64 8.16 -26.35
C LEU A 9 -19.14 7.93 -26.13
N SER A 10 -19.70 6.87 -26.72
CA SER A 10 -21.11 6.52 -26.56
C SER A 10 -21.45 5.87 -25.20
N SER A 11 -20.44 5.36 -24.49
CA SER A 11 -20.51 4.84 -23.13
C SER A 11 -19.17 5.04 -22.43
N HIS A 12 -19.18 5.45 -21.17
CA HIS A 12 -17.99 5.71 -20.33
C HIS A 12 -18.00 4.88 -19.05
N GLU A 13 -19.00 4.01 -18.89
CA GLU A 13 -19.33 3.39 -17.62
C GLU A 13 -18.76 1.98 -17.57
N THR A 14 -18.14 1.65 -16.44
CA THR A 14 -17.91 0.25 -16.05
C THR A 14 -19.05 -0.16 -15.13
N LEU A 15 -19.89 -1.09 -15.58
CA LEU A 15 -21.06 -1.55 -14.82
C LEU A 15 -20.75 -2.89 -14.15
N SER A 16 -20.98 -2.98 -12.85
CA SER A 16 -20.79 -4.22 -12.09
C SER A 16 -22.12 -4.72 -11.52
N SER A 17 -22.40 -6.02 -11.71
CA SER A 17 -23.56 -6.71 -11.10
C SER A 17 -23.11 -7.64 -9.99
N TYR A 18 -23.96 -7.86 -9.00
CA TYR A 18 -23.63 -8.64 -7.80
C TYR A 18 -24.74 -9.64 -7.45
N ASN A 19 -24.37 -10.79 -6.87
CA ASN A 19 -25.32 -11.71 -6.28
C ASN A 19 -25.70 -11.30 -4.83
N LEU A 20 -26.56 -12.08 -4.17
CA LEU A 20 -27.02 -11.79 -2.79
C LEU A 20 -25.89 -11.85 -1.74
N ASP A 21 -24.80 -12.55 -2.05
CA ASP A 21 -23.61 -12.66 -1.21
C ASP A 21 -22.59 -11.54 -1.49
N GLN A 22 -22.98 -10.55 -2.31
CA GLN A 22 -22.17 -9.40 -2.74
C GLN A 22 -20.92 -9.79 -3.57
N GLN A 23 -20.95 -10.97 -4.19
CA GLN A 23 -19.94 -11.40 -5.14
C GLN A 23 -20.22 -10.76 -6.50
N VAL A 24 -19.19 -10.27 -7.20
CA VAL A 24 -19.33 -9.73 -8.57
C VAL A 24 -19.75 -10.86 -9.49
N THR A 25 -20.83 -10.70 -10.26
CA THR A 25 -21.30 -11.72 -11.23
C THR A 25 -21.07 -11.30 -12.67
N ARG A 26 -20.93 -10.00 -12.92
CA ARG A 26 -20.72 -9.44 -14.24
C ARG A 26 -20.01 -8.09 -14.14
N ILE A 27 -19.04 -7.87 -15.02
CA ILE A 27 -18.52 -6.54 -15.35
C ILE A 27 -18.78 -6.27 -16.82
N THR A 28 -19.39 -5.14 -17.14
CA THR A 28 -19.50 -4.62 -18.50
C THR A 28 -18.58 -3.40 -18.62
N ARG A 29 -17.64 -3.49 -19.55
CA ARG A 29 -16.63 -2.47 -19.85
C ARG A 29 -17.20 -1.35 -20.73
N PRO A 30 -16.59 -0.16 -20.76
CA PRO A 30 -16.96 0.94 -21.66
C PRO A 30 -17.06 0.56 -23.15
N ASP A 31 -16.29 -0.43 -23.61
CA ASP A 31 -16.35 -0.97 -24.97
C ASP A 31 -17.48 -2.02 -25.19
N ASN A 32 -18.34 -2.22 -24.19
CA ASN A 32 -19.40 -3.23 -24.09
C ASN A 32 -18.92 -4.68 -24.02
N GLN A 33 -17.61 -4.93 -23.85
CA GLN A 33 -17.15 -6.27 -23.54
C GLN A 33 -17.55 -6.65 -22.12
N VAL A 34 -17.87 -7.93 -21.93
CA VAL A 34 -18.41 -8.44 -20.68
C VAL A 34 -17.46 -9.49 -20.10
N VAL A 35 -17.32 -9.46 -18.79
CA VAL A 35 -16.66 -10.47 -17.97
C VAL A 35 -17.69 -11.03 -17.00
N ASP A 36 -18.06 -12.29 -17.16
CA ASP A 36 -18.99 -12.95 -16.23
C ASP A 36 -18.23 -13.83 -15.24
N PHE A 37 -18.72 -13.88 -14.00
CA PHE A 37 -18.13 -14.62 -12.89
C PHE A 37 -19.15 -15.63 -12.37
N ASN A 38 -18.79 -16.91 -12.45
CA ASN A 38 -19.61 -18.02 -11.98
C ASN A 38 -18.99 -18.61 -10.72
N TYR A 39 -19.83 -18.94 -9.75
CA TYR A 39 -19.42 -19.48 -8.45
C TYR A 39 -20.06 -20.84 -8.19
N ASP A 40 -19.31 -21.72 -7.51
CA ASP A 40 -19.81 -23.02 -7.09
C ASP A 40 -20.78 -22.91 -5.89
N SER A 41 -21.37 -24.04 -5.48
CA SER A 41 -22.30 -24.08 -4.34
C SER A 41 -21.67 -23.73 -2.99
N GLY A 42 -20.33 -23.75 -2.89
CA GLY A 42 -19.58 -23.29 -1.73
C GLY A 42 -19.23 -21.80 -1.79
N GLY A 43 -19.68 -21.09 -2.82
CA GLY A 43 -19.41 -19.69 -3.07
C GLY A 43 -18.07 -19.42 -3.74
N ARG A 44 -17.23 -20.42 -4.04
CA ARG A 44 -15.90 -20.19 -4.65
C ARG A 44 -16.02 -19.94 -6.14
N LEU A 45 -15.15 -19.11 -6.71
CA LEU A 45 -15.18 -18.82 -8.15
C LEU A 45 -14.87 -20.10 -8.94
N GLU A 46 -15.78 -20.53 -9.80
CA GLU A 46 -15.62 -21.72 -10.64
C GLU A 46 -15.13 -21.34 -12.04
N GLU A 47 -15.55 -20.18 -12.55
CA GLU A 47 -15.26 -19.76 -13.92
C GLU A 47 -15.32 -18.23 -14.07
N ILE A 48 -14.41 -17.68 -14.88
CA ILE A 48 -14.50 -16.34 -15.45
C ILE A 48 -14.72 -16.50 -16.95
N VAL A 49 -15.86 -16.05 -17.45
CA VAL A 49 -16.18 -16.08 -18.88
C VAL A 49 -15.62 -14.83 -19.54
N LEU A 50 -14.60 -15.01 -20.37
CA LEU A 50 -13.95 -13.94 -21.14
C LEU A 50 -14.34 -14.07 -22.63
N PRO A 51 -14.32 -12.98 -23.43
CA PRO A 51 -14.66 -13.01 -24.85
C PRO A 51 -13.80 -13.96 -25.69
N LYS A 52 -12.57 -14.24 -25.27
CA LYS A 52 -11.62 -15.11 -25.97
C LYS A 52 -11.54 -16.54 -25.41
N GLY A 53 -12.44 -16.90 -24.49
CA GLY A 53 -12.51 -18.19 -23.83
C GLY A 53 -12.41 -18.07 -22.30
N PRO A 54 -13.08 -18.94 -21.53
CA PRO A 54 -13.10 -18.83 -20.08
C PRO A 54 -11.76 -19.18 -19.41
N GLN A 55 -11.58 -18.65 -18.21
CA GLN A 55 -10.68 -19.18 -17.19
C GLN A 55 -11.48 -20.03 -16.21
N THR A 56 -11.05 -21.26 -15.93
CA THR A 56 -11.77 -22.18 -15.03
C THR A 56 -10.93 -22.56 -13.84
N TYR A 57 -11.59 -22.68 -12.69
CA TYR A 57 -10.98 -22.97 -11.39
C TYR A 57 -11.61 -24.25 -10.85
N ARG A 58 -10.77 -25.23 -10.48
CA ARG A 58 -11.23 -26.49 -9.89
C ARG A 58 -10.64 -26.65 -8.52
N TYR A 59 -11.44 -27.18 -7.61
CA TYR A 59 -11.07 -27.33 -6.20
C TYR A 59 -11.24 -28.76 -5.74
N ASP A 60 -10.47 -29.14 -4.72
CA ASP A 60 -10.68 -30.39 -4.00
C ASP A 60 -12.03 -30.31 -3.26
N PRO A 61 -12.91 -31.33 -3.42
CA PRO A 61 -14.25 -31.30 -2.82
C PRO A 61 -14.24 -31.49 -1.30
N ASN A 62 -13.14 -32.00 -0.71
CA ASN A 62 -13.03 -32.27 0.72
C ASN A 62 -12.26 -31.16 1.46
N THR A 63 -11.12 -30.72 0.92
CA THR A 63 -10.25 -29.73 1.57
C THR A 63 -10.59 -28.30 1.18
N GLY A 64 -11.23 -28.13 0.04
CA GLY A 64 -11.59 -26.83 -0.50
C GLY A 64 -10.47 -26.15 -1.30
N GLN A 65 -9.30 -26.76 -1.41
CA GLN A 65 -8.09 -26.17 -1.99
C GLN A 65 -8.15 -26.12 -3.53
N LEU A 66 -7.52 -25.10 -4.12
CA LEU A 66 -7.45 -24.92 -5.56
C LEU A 66 -6.56 -26.00 -6.19
N LEU A 67 -7.13 -26.88 -7.01
CA LEU A 67 -6.40 -27.93 -7.71
C LEU A 67 -5.87 -27.44 -9.06
N THR A 68 -6.70 -26.77 -9.85
CA THR A 68 -6.29 -26.33 -11.19
C THR A 68 -6.87 -24.98 -11.55
N VAL A 69 -6.07 -24.21 -12.30
CA VAL A 69 -6.51 -23.02 -13.04
C VAL A 69 -6.22 -23.25 -14.51
N THR A 70 -7.22 -23.14 -15.36
CA THR A 70 -7.09 -23.35 -16.80
C THR A 70 -7.50 -22.10 -17.55
N ASP A 71 -6.61 -21.54 -18.35
CA ASP A 71 -6.94 -20.50 -19.33
C ASP A 71 -7.16 -21.13 -20.70
N SER A 72 -8.41 -21.15 -21.17
CA SER A 72 -8.76 -21.80 -22.44
C SER A 72 -8.20 -21.09 -23.66
N LYS A 73 -7.92 -19.78 -23.56
CA LYS A 73 -7.33 -18.97 -24.64
C LYS A 73 -5.89 -19.41 -24.93
N SER A 74 -5.05 -19.50 -23.90
CA SER A 74 -3.66 -19.96 -24.01
C SER A 74 -3.54 -21.48 -24.04
N GLY A 75 -4.56 -22.21 -23.57
CA GLY A 75 -4.52 -23.66 -23.37
C GLY A 75 -3.66 -24.09 -22.18
N ILE A 76 -3.21 -23.14 -21.34
CA ILE A 76 -2.35 -23.41 -20.19
C ILE A 76 -3.20 -23.88 -19.00
N VAL A 77 -2.77 -24.97 -18.39
CA VAL A 77 -3.31 -25.45 -17.11
C VAL A 77 -2.21 -25.38 -16.07
N VAL A 78 -2.47 -24.65 -14.98
CA VAL A 78 -1.66 -24.61 -13.77
C VAL A 78 -2.31 -25.50 -12.72
N SER A 79 -1.63 -26.58 -12.34
CA SER A 79 -2.08 -27.51 -11.31
C SER A 79 -1.27 -27.34 -10.02
N HIS A 80 -1.93 -27.55 -8.89
CA HIS A 80 -1.36 -27.36 -7.57
C HIS A 80 -1.47 -28.67 -6.77
N ASN A 81 -0.45 -28.94 -5.94
CA ASN A 81 -0.45 -30.07 -5.02
C ASN A 81 -0.13 -29.58 -3.61
N TYR A 82 -0.71 -30.21 -2.58
CA TYR A 82 -0.62 -29.74 -1.20
C TYR A 82 -0.33 -30.87 -0.20
N ASP A 83 0.26 -30.48 0.94
CA ASP A 83 0.23 -31.24 2.19
C ASP A 83 -0.32 -30.32 3.30
N GLY A 84 -1.50 -30.64 3.81
CA GLY A 84 -2.26 -29.69 4.62
C GLY A 84 -2.41 -28.38 3.86
N SER A 85 -2.09 -27.24 4.46
CA SER A 85 -2.13 -25.93 3.81
C SER A 85 -0.89 -25.57 2.98
N LEU A 86 0.13 -26.44 2.95
CA LEU A 86 1.41 -26.15 2.32
C LEU A 86 1.38 -26.54 0.84
N LEU A 87 1.71 -25.61 -0.04
CA LEU A 87 1.80 -25.85 -1.48
C LEU A 87 3.08 -26.63 -1.78
N LEU A 88 2.96 -27.88 -2.20
CA LEU A 88 4.10 -28.74 -2.54
C LEU A 88 4.59 -28.54 -3.97
N SER A 89 3.71 -28.16 -4.90
CA SER A 89 4.13 -27.90 -6.28
C SER A 89 3.13 -27.08 -7.08
N GLU A 90 3.64 -26.29 -8.02
CA GLU A 90 2.88 -25.77 -9.17
C GLU A 90 3.39 -26.43 -10.45
N GLN A 91 2.49 -26.87 -11.33
CA GLN A 91 2.83 -27.46 -12.62
C GLN A 91 2.01 -26.85 -13.74
N TRP A 92 2.71 -26.34 -14.76
CA TRP A 92 2.18 -25.85 -16.02
C TRP A 92 2.13 -26.98 -17.04
N SER A 93 1.06 -27.01 -17.82
CA SER A 93 0.91 -27.89 -18.99
C SER A 93 0.15 -27.17 -20.09
N GLY A 94 0.22 -27.68 -21.33
CA GLY A 94 -0.38 -27.06 -22.51
C GLY A 94 0.71 -26.50 -23.44
N ASN A 95 0.50 -25.27 -23.94
CA ASN A 95 1.46 -24.58 -24.81
C ASN A 95 2.79 -24.22 -24.13
N VAL A 96 2.80 -24.24 -22.80
CA VAL A 96 3.98 -24.10 -21.93
C VAL A 96 3.91 -25.22 -20.88
N SER A 97 5.05 -25.81 -20.55
CA SER A 97 5.12 -26.90 -19.58
C SER A 97 6.32 -26.80 -18.65
N GLY A 98 6.11 -27.13 -17.38
CA GLY A 98 7.16 -27.19 -16.38
C GLY A 98 6.57 -27.35 -14.98
N ARG A 99 7.43 -27.59 -14.00
CA ARG A 99 7.05 -27.80 -12.61
C ARG A 99 8.02 -27.09 -11.69
N VAL A 100 7.46 -26.45 -10.66
CA VAL A 100 8.18 -25.98 -9.49
C VAL A 100 7.68 -26.76 -8.28
N GLU A 101 8.60 -27.29 -7.48
CA GLU A 101 8.30 -28.05 -6.25
C GLU A 101 8.91 -27.35 -5.04
N TYR A 102 8.23 -27.46 -3.90
CA TYR A 102 8.61 -26.81 -2.65
C TYR A 102 8.77 -27.82 -1.53
N GLY A 103 9.87 -27.71 -0.80
CA GLY A 103 10.09 -28.42 0.44
C GLY A 103 9.96 -27.48 1.63
N TYR A 104 9.44 -27.99 2.74
CA TYR A 104 9.30 -27.22 3.99
C TYR A 104 10.10 -27.82 5.14
N ASN A 105 10.57 -26.97 6.04
CA ASN A 105 11.16 -27.39 7.33
C ASN A 105 10.05 -27.64 8.39
N ALA A 106 10.46 -28.01 9.59
CA ALA A 106 9.54 -28.31 10.71
C ALA A 106 8.73 -27.07 11.18
N ASP A 107 9.17 -25.87 10.83
CA ASP A 107 8.48 -24.61 11.12
C ASP A 107 7.62 -24.12 9.93
N PHE A 108 7.40 -24.98 8.94
CA PHE A 108 6.61 -24.69 7.72
C PHE A 108 7.17 -23.55 6.85
N ARG A 109 8.46 -23.28 6.94
CA ARG A 109 9.17 -22.34 6.05
C ARG A 109 9.73 -23.11 4.86
N MET A 110 9.71 -22.48 3.68
CA MET A 110 10.27 -23.06 2.47
C MET A 110 11.77 -23.32 2.69
N LYS A 111 12.18 -24.59 2.75
CA LYS A 111 13.59 -25.00 2.90
C LYS A 111 14.25 -25.31 1.57
N SER A 112 13.46 -25.54 0.53
CA SER A 112 13.98 -25.85 -0.80
C SER A 112 12.94 -25.50 -1.86
N HIS A 113 13.39 -25.04 -3.02
CA HIS A 113 12.59 -25.15 -4.24
C HIS A 113 13.33 -25.99 -5.29
N ASN A 114 12.59 -26.58 -6.20
CA ASN A 114 13.12 -27.36 -7.30
C ASN A 114 12.40 -27.03 -8.60
N VAL A 115 13.13 -26.97 -9.71
CA VAL A 115 12.57 -26.74 -11.04
C VAL A 115 12.84 -27.96 -11.91
N ASN A 116 11.79 -28.55 -12.48
CA ASN A 116 11.86 -29.67 -13.44
C ASN A 116 12.77 -30.85 -13.01
N GLY A 117 12.92 -31.12 -11.72
CA GLY A 117 13.76 -32.22 -11.22
C GLY A 117 15.27 -31.93 -11.25
N LEU A 118 15.69 -30.67 -11.43
CA LEU A 118 17.10 -30.25 -11.30
C LEU A 118 17.62 -30.40 -9.85
N GLU A 119 18.82 -29.94 -9.55
CA GLU A 119 19.26 -29.86 -8.16
C GLU A 119 18.44 -28.80 -7.40
N PRO A 120 17.88 -29.11 -6.21
CA PRO A 120 17.13 -28.14 -5.41
C PRO A 120 17.98 -26.95 -4.95
N ILE A 121 17.37 -25.77 -4.91
CA ILE A 121 17.93 -24.60 -4.25
C ILE A 121 17.50 -24.61 -2.79
N ASP A 122 18.45 -24.82 -1.88
CA ASP A 122 18.20 -24.89 -0.44
C ASP A 122 18.16 -23.53 0.24
N TYR A 123 17.25 -23.37 1.19
CA TYR A 123 17.06 -22.18 2.00
C TYR A 123 17.28 -22.49 3.48
N GLN A 124 17.96 -21.59 4.18
CA GLN A 124 18.19 -21.71 5.63
C GLN A 124 17.82 -20.42 6.34
N TYR A 125 17.35 -20.58 7.57
CA TYR A 125 16.88 -19.51 8.43
C TYR A 125 17.56 -19.59 9.78
N ASP A 126 17.74 -18.44 10.43
CA ASP A 126 18.11 -18.40 11.84
C ASP A 126 16.90 -18.64 12.76
N ALA A 127 17.12 -18.55 14.06
CA ALA A 127 16.09 -18.77 15.07
C ALA A 127 14.98 -17.70 15.06
N ASP A 128 15.25 -16.52 14.49
CA ASP A 128 14.31 -15.41 14.35
C ASP A 128 13.58 -15.44 13.00
N ALA A 129 13.65 -16.56 12.28
CA ALA A 129 13.01 -16.78 10.98
C ALA A 129 13.58 -15.92 9.83
N LEU A 130 14.75 -15.31 10.02
CA LEU A 130 15.40 -14.53 8.97
C LEU A 130 16.24 -15.44 8.09
N MET A 131 16.14 -15.26 6.78
CA MET A 131 16.91 -16.05 5.81
C MET A 131 18.41 -15.71 5.95
N ILE A 132 19.22 -16.75 6.12
CA ILE A 132 20.69 -16.69 6.21
C ILE A 132 21.40 -17.38 5.03
N LYS A 133 20.67 -18.19 4.25
CA LYS A 133 21.19 -18.85 3.05
C LYS A 133 20.11 -19.07 2.00
N ALA A 134 20.46 -18.88 0.74
CA ALA A 134 19.68 -19.24 -0.44
C ALA A 134 20.61 -19.84 -1.51
N GLY A 135 20.55 -21.15 -1.69
CA GLY A 135 21.49 -21.91 -2.52
C GLY A 135 22.94 -21.62 -2.15
N GLY A 136 23.69 -21.01 -3.09
CA GLY A 136 25.09 -20.62 -2.89
C GLY A 136 25.28 -19.31 -2.12
N LEU A 137 24.23 -18.48 -1.99
CA LEU A 137 24.30 -17.16 -1.37
C LEU A 137 24.17 -17.27 0.15
N THR A 138 25.12 -16.68 0.88
CA THR A 138 25.03 -16.48 2.33
C THR A 138 24.62 -15.06 2.63
N LEU A 139 23.71 -14.88 3.60
CA LEU A 139 23.22 -13.58 4.06
C LEU A 139 23.71 -13.36 5.50
N ASN A 140 24.50 -12.31 5.71
CA ASN A 140 25.05 -11.95 7.02
C ASN A 140 24.17 -10.89 7.66
N ARG A 141 23.63 -11.17 8.84
CA ARG A 141 22.73 -10.25 9.56
C ARG A 141 23.35 -9.75 10.86
N ASP A 142 22.91 -8.58 11.28
CA ASP A 142 23.23 -8.04 12.59
C ASP A 142 22.51 -8.84 13.69
N VAL A 143 23.25 -9.27 14.71
CA VAL A 143 22.73 -10.15 15.76
C VAL A 143 21.77 -9.45 16.72
N ASP A 144 21.82 -8.12 16.80
CA ASP A 144 21.01 -7.35 17.75
C ASP A 144 19.69 -6.87 17.13
N ASN A 145 19.68 -6.63 15.81
CA ASN A 145 18.51 -6.03 15.13
C ASN A 145 18.06 -6.76 13.85
N GLY A 146 18.77 -7.78 13.39
CA GLY A 146 18.39 -8.59 12.23
C GLY A 146 18.61 -7.92 10.86
N LEU A 147 19.08 -6.67 10.81
CA LEU A 147 19.35 -5.96 9.56
C LEU A 147 20.44 -6.70 8.77
N LEU A 148 20.26 -6.77 7.44
CA LEU A 148 21.23 -7.38 6.55
C LEU A 148 22.49 -6.54 6.53
N LYS A 149 23.63 -7.10 6.89
CA LYS A 149 24.95 -6.43 6.84
C LYS A 149 25.72 -6.74 5.57
N GLY A 150 25.31 -7.75 4.83
CA GLY A 150 26.02 -8.14 3.63
C GLY A 150 25.62 -9.50 3.09
N THR A 151 26.10 -9.81 1.90
CA THR A 151 25.89 -11.11 1.25
C THR A 151 27.20 -11.64 0.69
N THR A 152 27.28 -12.96 0.46
CA THR A 152 28.46 -13.57 -0.17
C THR A 152 28.01 -14.71 -1.08
N LEU A 153 28.43 -14.66 -2.34
CA LEU A 153 28.24 -15.71 -3.34
C LEU A 153 29.58 -15.94 -4.05
N GLY A 154 30.20 -17.08 -3.79
CA GLY A 154 31.57 -17.35 -4.25
C GLY A 154 32.53 -16.25 -3.78
N LYS A 155 33.16 -15.55 -4.73
CA LYS A 155 34.08 -14.43 -4.45
C LYS A 155 33.43 -13.05 -4.51
N VAL A 156 32.13 -12.97 -4.82
CA VAL A 156 31.38 -11.71 -4.84
C VAL A 156 30.77 -11.49 -3.46
N SER A 157 31.07 -10.35 -2.85
CA SER A 157 30.59 -9.97 -1.52
C SER A 157 29.95 -8.59 -1.53
N THR A 158 28.85 -8.43 -0.80
CA THR A 158 28.20 -7.15 -0.53
C THR A 158 28.41 -6.79 0.94
N GLU A 159 28.73 -5.54 1.23
CA GLU A 159 28.73 -4.93 2.56
C GLU A 159 27.68 -3.80 2.61
N LEU A 160 26.82 -3.83 3.63
CA LEU A 160 25.75 -2.86 3.84
C LEU A 160 25.93 -2.17 5.19
N THR A 161 25.79 -0.85 5.21
CA THR A 161 25.69 -0.07 6.45
C THR A 161 24.32 0.61 6.54
N HIS A 162 23.86 0.85 7.76
CA HIS A 162 22.55 1.42 8.03
C HIS A 162 22.67 2.68 8.88
N SER A 163 21.74 3.62 8.67
CA SER A 163 21.56 4.79 9.53
C SER A 163 21.08 4.35 10.92
N PRO A 164 21.16 5.22 11.95
CA PRO A 164 20.55 4.95 13.26
C PRO A 164 19.03 4.72 13.22
N PHE A 165 18.37 5.00 12.10
CA PHE A 165 16.95 4.74 11.87
C PHE A 165 16.69 3.42 11.11
N GLY A 166 17.74 2.67 10.78
CA GLY A 166 17.65 1.40 10.06
C GLY A 166 17.57 1.53 8.54
N GLU A 167 17.78 2.72 7.98
CA GLU A 167 17.76 2.95 6.53
C GLU A 167 19.12 2.58 5.91
N LEU A 168 19.14 1.96 4.72
CA LEU A 168 20.38 1.66 4.00
C LEU A 168 21.19 2.95 3.76
N HIS A 169 22.38 3.05 4.33
CA HIS A 169 23.25 4.21 4.21
C HIS A 169 24.32 4.03 3.12
N THR A 170 25.01 2.89 3.13
CA THR A 170 25.97 2.53 2.09
C THR A 170 25.81 1.08 1.66
N GLU A 171 26.08 0.83 0.39
CA GLU A 171 26.31 -0.51 -0.15
C GLU A 171 27.66 -0.53 -0.86
N THR A 172 28.43 -1.61 -0.69
CA THR A 172 29.68 -1.85 -1.40
C THR A 172 29.71 -3.30 -1.85
N VAL A 173 29.82 -3.52 -3.15
CA VAL A 173 29.95 -4.85 -3.76
C VAL A 173 31.34 -5.00 -4.32
N SER A 174 31.99 -6.11 -3.99
CA SER A 174 33.35 -6.43 -4.38
C SER A 174 33.47 -7.83 -4.94
N TYR A 175 34.44 -8.04 -5.83
CA TYR A 175 34.93 -9.35 -6.24
C TYR A 175 36.39 -9.52 -5.82
N ASP A 176 36.65 -10.51 -4.97
CA ASP A 176 38.00 -10.80 -4.44
C ASP A 176 38.67 -9.55 -3.84
N GLY A 177 37.88 -8.73 -3.13
CA GLY A 177 38.29 -7.45 -2.53
C GLY A 177 38.32 -6.24 -3.47
N ASN A 178 38.15 -6.41 -4.78
CA ASN A 178 38.08 -5.29 -5.73
C ASN A 178 36.64 -4.76 -5.82
N VAL A 179 36.45 -3.46 -5.55
CA VAL A 179 35.12 -2.81 -5.61
C VAL A 179 34.60 -2.80 -7.04
N LEU A 180 33.42 -3.37 -7.25
CA LEU A 180 32.67 -3.38 -8.51
C LEU A 180 31.60 -2.29 -8.53
N TYR A 181 30.93 -2.09 -7.39
CA TYR A 181 29.87 -1.12 -7.19
C TYR A 181 29.91 -0.59 -5.76
N GLN A 182 29.73 0.72 -5.59
CA GLN A 182 29.55 1.33 -4.29
C GLN A 182 28.51 2.43 -4.41
N VAL A 183 27.67 2.58 -3.38
CA VAL A 183 26.71 3.66 -3.30
C VAL A 183 26.58 4.19 -1.88
N GLU A 184 26.44 5.50 -1.75
CA GLU A 184 26.13 6.20 -0.51
C GLU A 184 24.88 7.08 -0.68
N TYR A 185 24.00 7.06 0.32
CA TYR A 185 22.75 7.80 0.33
C TYR A 185 22.73 8.90 1.38
N THR A 186 22.31 10.10 0.96
CA THR A 186 21.91 11.19 1.85
C THR A 186 20.39 11.34 1.83
N ARG A 187 19.78 11.52 3.01
CA ARG A 187 18.33 11.66 3.16
C ARG A 187 17.94 12.96 3.84
N ASP A 188 16.72 13.41 3.56
CA ASP A 188 16.07 14.46 4.33
C ASP A 188 15.44 13.93 5.63
N LYS A 189 14.81 14.81 6.41
CA LYS A 189 14.16 14.46 7.69
C LYS A 189 12.91 13.58 7.55
N LEU A 190 12.41 13.39 6.32
CA LEU A 190 11.29 12.50 6.02
C LEU A 190 11.78 11.13 5.50
N GLY A 191 13.10 10.91 5.44
CA GLY A 191 13.70 9.67 4.95
C GLY A 191 13.85 9.59 3.43
N ARG A 192 13.53 10.67 2.70
CA ARG A 192 13.66 10.69 1.23
C ARG A 192 15.09 10.91 0.82
N ILE A 193 15.59 10.16 -0.16
CA ILE A 193 16.93 10.29 -0.72
C ILE A 193 17.05 11.64 -1.42
N THR A 194 17.89 12.54 -0.91
CA THR A 194 18.18 13.84 -1.51
C THR A 194 19.49 13.86 -2.29
N ALA A 195 20.37 12.89 -2.04
CA ALA A 195 21.54 12.67 -2.88
C ALA A 195 21.95 11.19 -2.86
N LYS A 196 22.51 10.74 -3.98
CA LYS A 196 23.09 9.42 -4.17
C LYS A 196 24.46 9.59 -4.82
N THR A 197 25.50 9.03 -4.22
CA THR A 197 26.85 8.99 -4.82
C THR A 197 27.18 7.56 -5.15
N GLU A 198 27.28 7.24 -6.44
CA GLU A 198 27.61 5.92 -6.95
C GLU A 198 29.03 5.89 -7.50
N THR A 199 29.81 4.89 -7.12
CA THR A 199 31.12 4.59 -7.70
C THR A 199 31.07 3.24 -8.41
N MET A 200 31.36 3.24 -9.71
CA MET A 200 31.35 2.04 -10.55
C MET A 200 32.62 2.01 -11.40
N GLU A 201 33.43 0.96 -11.30
CA GLU A 201 34.64 0.79 -12.11
C GLU A 201 35.59 2.02 -12.05
N GLY A 202 35.64 2.70 -10.89
CA GLY A 202 36.43 3.92 -10.67
C GLY A 202 35.77 5.24 -11.08
N LEU A 203 34.64 5.22 -11.79
CA LEU A 203 33.83 6.40 -12.09
C LEU A 203 32.89 6.70 -10.93
N THR A 204 32.93 7.93 -10.42
CA THR A 204 32.00 8.39 -9.36
C THR A 204 31.00 9.39 -9.93
N ILE A 205 29.72 9.08 -9.79
CA ILE A 205 28.59 9.93 -10.20
C ILE A 205 27.85 10.34 -8.93
N THR A 206 27.66 11.64 -8.75
CA THR A 206 26.77 12.16 -7.70
C THR A 206 25.51 12.70 -8.35
N SER A 207 24.37 12.22 -7.86
CA SER A 207 23.05 12.70 -8.21
C SER A 207 22.40 13.37 -7.01
N ALA A 208 21.74 14.51 -7.20
CA ALA A 208 20.96 15.21 -6.19
C ALA A 208 19.49 15.32 -6.62
N TYR A 209 18.59 15.17 -5.66
CA TYR A 209 17.15 15.10 -5.87
C TYR A 209 16.43 16.15 -5.06
N GLN A 210 15.44 16.81 -5.69
CA GLN A 210 14.55 17.74 -5.01
C GLN A 210 13.10 17.31 -5.21
N TYR A 211 12.30 17.50 -4.17
CA TYR A 211 10.90 17.11 -4.14
C TYR A 211 10.01 18.32 -3.80
N ASP A 212 8.78 18.32 -4.31
CA ASP A 212 7.78 19.30 -3.87
C ASP A 212 7.16 18.94 -2.51
N LEU A 213 6.25 19.80 -2.04
CA LEU A 213 5.55 19.62 -0.76
C LEU A 213 4.64 18.38 -0.72
N THR A 214 4.25 17.86 -1.88
CA THR A 214 3.46 16.63 -2.02
C THR A 214 4.32 15.38 -2.20
N GLY A 215 5.66 15.51 -2.20
CA GLY A 215 6.58 14.39 -2.31
C GLY A 215 7.03 14.06 -3.72
N ARG A 216 6.56 14.77 -4.75
CA ARG A 216 6.88 14.46 -6.15
C ARG A 216 8.28 14.95 -6.52
N LEU A 217 9.03 14.17 -7.30
CA LEU A 217 10.36 14.54 -7.78
C LEU A 217 10.28 15.74 -8.73
N VAL A 218 10.88 16.89 -8.38
CA VAL A 218 10.84 18.12 -9.20
C VAL A 218 12.20 18.49 -9.80
N SER A 219 13.29 17.92 -9.31
CA SER A 219 14.61 18.14 -9.90
C SER A 219 15.52 16.94 -9.69
N VAL A 220 16.27 16.58 -10.72
CA VAL A 220 17.41 15.68 -10.67
C VAL A 220 18.61 16.45 -11.19
N GLU A 221 19.66 16.55 -10.40
CA GLU A 221 20.97 16.99 -10.87
C GLU A 221 21.86 15.77 -10.90
N SER A 222 22.49 15.45 -12.02
CA SER A 222 23.42 14.33 -12.13
C SER A 222 24.62 14.75 -12.96
N ASP A 223 25.82 14.62 -12.40
CA ASP A 223 27.09 15.02 -13.04
C ASP A 223 27.05 16.46 -13.61
N GLY A 224 26.48 17.39 -12.84
CA GLY A 224 26.32 18.81 -13.22
C GLY A 224 25.18 19.10 -14.21
N VAL A 225 24.46 18.08 -14.69
CA VAL A 225 23.29 18.25 -15.56
C VAL A 225 22.02 18.28 -14.72
N VAL A 226 21.29 19.40 -14.77
CA VAL A 226 20.02 19.58 -14.05
C VAL A 226 18.84 19.34 -14.99
N THR A 227 17.96 18.43 -14.58
CA THR A 227 16.64 18.20 -15.20
C THR A 227 15.54 18.54 -14.20
N LYS A 228 14.63 19.45 -14.58
CA LYS A 228 13.49 19.87 -13.75
C LYS A 228 12.18 19.33 -14.27
N TYR A 229 11.28 18.93 -13.37
CA TYR A 229 9.94 18.44 -13.69
C TYR A 229 8.88 19.35 -13.08
N ARG A 230 7.80 19.58 -13.83
CA ARG A 230 6.57 20.18 -13.29
C ARG A 230 5.36 19.33 -13.65
N TYR A 231 4.39 19.37 -12.73
CA TYR A 231 3.17 18.58 -12.79
C TYR A 231 1.96 19.50 -12.87
N ASP A 232 0.87 19.01 -13.46
CA ASP A 232 -0.43 19.65 -13.32
C ASP A 232 -1.09 19.33 -11.95
N GLY A 233 -2.33 19.78 -11.77
CA GLY A 233 -3.10 19.56 -10.54
C GLY A 233 -3.43 18.09 -10.26
N ASN A 234 -3.44 17.24 -11.28
CA ASN A 234 -3.70 15.80 -11.18
C ASN A 234 -2.40 14.98 -11.13
N GLY A 235 -1.23 15.61 -11.12
CA GLY A 235 0.05 14.90 -11.05
C GLY A 235 0.58 14.40 -12.39
N ASN A 236 0.01 14.80 -13.53
CA ASN A 236 0.61 14.49 -14.83
C ASN A 236 1.87 15.33 -15.02
N ARG A 237 2.98 14.70 -15.42
CA ARG A 237 4.25 15.39 -15.74
C ARG A 237 4.11 16.18 -17.04
N THR A 238 3.82 17.47 -16.95
CA THR A 238 3.51 18.33 -18.10
C THR A 238 4.69 19.13 -18.63
N HIS A 239 5.72 19.37 -17.82
CA HIS A 239 6.91 20.11 -18.25
C HIS A 239 8.21 19.42 -17.85
N VAL A 240 9.21 19.56 -18.71
CA VAL A 240 10.61 19.21 -18.45
C VAL A 240 11.46 20.43 -18.79
N ASN A 241 12.33 20.86 -17.89
CA ASN A 241 13.19 22.05 -18.06
C ASN A 241 12.40 23.30 -18.49
N ASP A 242 11.26 23.52 -17.84
CA ASP A 242 10.31 24.61 -18.10
C ASP A 242 9.64 24.60 -19.50
N ALA A 243 10.00 23.66 -20.37
CA ALA A 243 9.32 23.44 -21.64
C ALA A 243 8.10 22.52 -21.44
N PRO A 244 6.93 22.84 -22.03
CA PRO A 244 5.80 21.93 -22.04
C PRO A 244 6.18 20.70 -22.87
N VAL A 245 6.05 19.52 -22.27
CA VAL A 245 6.34 18.25 -22.95
C VAL A 245 5.11 17.39 -23.10
N ALA A 246 4.05 17.59 -22.33
CA ALA A 246 2.89 16.69 -22.40
C ALA A 246 1.56 17.43 -22.50
N THR A 247 0.63 16.80 -23.22
CA THR A 247 -0.80 17.12 -23.14
C THR A 247 -1.56 15.88 -22.69
N VAL A 248 -2.56 16.09 -21.85
CA VAL A 248 -3.43 15.03 -21.33
C VAL A 248 -4.88 15.41 -21.57
N ASP A 249 -5.76 14.41 -21.62
CA ASP A 249 -7.19 14.67 -21.55
C ASP A 249 -7.70 14.70 -20.10
N ASN A 250 -9.01 14.91 -19.95
CA ASN A 250 -9.65 15.02 -18.64
C ASN A 250 -9.66 13.70 -17.84
N GLN A 251 -9.28 12.56 -18.44
CA GLN A 251 -9.11 11.27 -17.78
C GLN A 251 -7.64 10.94 -17.53
N ASP A 252 -6.76 11.96 -17.56
CA ASP A 252 -5.32 11.88 -17.33
C ASP A 252 -4.56 11.04 -18.39
N ARG A 253 -5.20 10.68 -19.51
CA ARG A 253 -4.57 9.95 -20.60
C ARG A 253 -3.63 10.86 -21.36
N LEU A 254 -2.39 10.42 -21.57
CA LEU A 254 -1.36 11.19 -22.26
C LEU A 254 -1.67 11.25 -23.76
N LEU A 255 -2.02 12.40 -24.32
CA LEU A 255 -2.30 12.55 -25.76
C LEU A 255 -1.03 12.84 -26.57
N GLN A 256 -0.08 13.56 -25.95
CA GLN A 256 1.20 13.89 -26.55
C GLN A 256 2.28 13.87 -25.47
N TYR A 257 3.48 13.38 -25.82
CA TYR A 257 4.71 13.55 -25.06
C TYR A 257 5.85 13.88 -26.01
N GLN A 258 6.43 15.08 -25.90
CA GLN A 258 7.38 15.65 -26.84
C GLN A 258 6.83 15.61 -28.28
N ASP A 259 7.51 14.95 -29.21
CA ASP A 259 7.12 14.76 -30.61
C ASP A 259 6.32 13.47 -30.86
N VAL A 260 5.94 12.76 -29.79
CA VAL A 260 5.22 11.48 -29.84
C VAL A 260 3.75 11.70 -29.50
N SER A 261 2.86 11.14 -30.32
CA SER A 261 1.40 11.14 -30.11
C SER A 261 0.91 9.79 -29.63
N TYR A 262 -0.14 9.80 -28.81
CA TYR A 262 -0.65 8.61 -28.12
C TYR A 262 -2.18 8.55 -28.25
N THR A 263 -2.73 7.35 -28.36
CA THR A 263 -4.18 7.11 -28.33
C THR A 263 -4.52 5.99 -27.36
N TYR A 264 -5.78 5.86 -26.96
CA TYR A 264 -6.22 4.89 -25.97
C TYR A 264 -7.51 4.19 -26.40
N THR A 265 -7.72 3.01 -25.84
CA THR A 265 -9.01 2.32 -25.87
C THR A 265 -10.05 3.10 -25.07
N ALA A 266 -11.33 2.71 -25.20
CA ALA A 266 -12.41 3.22 -24.37
C ALA A 266 -12.22 2.92 -22.87
N ASN A 267 -11.36 1.96 -22.51
CA ASN A 267 -11.10 1.55 -21.13
C ASN A 267 -9.79 2.13 -20.57
N GLY A 268 -9.12 3.01 -21.32
CA GLY A 268 -7.90 3.68 -20.85
C GLY A 268 -6.61 2.85 -21.01
N GLU A 269 -6.60 1.80 -21.82
CA GLU A 269 -5.33 1.18 -22.21
C GLU A 269 -4.70 1.93 -23.39
N LEU A 270 -3.37 2.07 -23.38
CA LEU A 270 -2.61 2.60 -24.50
C LEU A 270 -2.93 1.81 -25.77
N LEU A 271 -3.33 2.48 -26.85
CA LEU A 271 -3.70 1.83 -28.11
C LEU A 271 -2.62 2.04 -29.18
N THR A 272 -2.12 3.28 -29.33
CA THR A 272 -1.04 3.59 -30.27
C THR A 272 -0.03 4.55 -29.68
N LYS A 273 1.22 4.41 -30.12
CA LYS A 273 2.31 5.38 -29.93
C LYS A 273 2.88 5.71 -31.31
N THR A 274 2.84 6.97 -31.72
CA THR A 274 3.25 7.39 -33.07
C THR A 274 4.26 8.52 -33.01
N GLN A 275 5.45 8.28 -33.59
CA GLN A 275 6.53 9.26 -33.76
C GLN A 275 6.91 9.32 -35.24
N ALA A 276 6.96 10.52 -35.84
CA ALA A 276 7.38 10.71 -37.24
C ALA A 276 6.73 9.73 -38.26
N ALA A 277 5.41 9.51 -38.15
CA ALA A 277 4.60 8.55 -38.93
C ALA A 277 4.87 7.05 -38.69
N GLN A 278 5.84 6.70 -37.85
CA GLN A 278 6.05 5.34 -37.36
C GLN A 278 5.12 5.07 -36.19
N THR A 279 4.29 4.03 -36.29
CA THR A 279 3.26 3.72 -35.29
C THR A 279 3.51 2.35 -34.68
N THR A 280 3.58 2.33 -33.35
CA THR A 280 3.49 1.11 -32.54
C THR A 280 2.05 0.91 -32.09
N ARG A 281 1.50 -0.30 -32.20
CA ARG A 281 0.13 -0.63 -31.76
C ARG A 281 0.16 -1.63 -30.62
N TYR A 282 -0.69 -1.41 -29.62
CA TYR A 282 -0.76 -2.24 -28.43
C TYR A 282 -2.13 -2.88 -28.32
N SER A 283 -2.18 -4.17 -27.99
CA SER A 283 -3.42 -4.92 -27.81
C SER A 283 -3.48 -5.52 -26.42
N TYR A 284 -4.59 -5.24 -25.75
CA TYR A 284 -4.89 -5.72 -24.41
C TYR A 284 -6.01 -6.75 -24.44
N ASP A 285 -6.10 -7.56 -23.39
CA ASP A 285 -7.27 -8.40 -23.18
C ASP A 285 -8.27 -7.80 -22.18
N VAL A 286 -9.33 -8.60 -22.00
CA VAL A 286 -10.28 -8.63 -20.88
C VAL A 286 -9.89 -8.00 -19.56
N LEU A 287 -8.70 -8.38 -19.14
CA LEU A 287 -8.17 -8.21 -17.81
C LEU A 287 -7.04 -7.17 -17.83
N THR A 288 -6.92 -6.42 -18.93
CA THR A 288 -5.95 -5.34 -19.10
C THR A 288 -4.49 -5.85 -19.14
N ASN A 289 -4.27 -7.12 -19.49
CA ASN A 289 -2.93 -7.58 -19.85
C ASN A 289 -2.55 -7.11 -21.24
N LEU A 290 -1.35 -6.54 -21.37
CA LEU A 290 -0.73 -6.34 -22.68
C LEU A 290 -0.41 -7.72 -23.26
N THR A 291 -1.06 -8.05 -24.39
CA THR A 291 -0.95 -9.37 -25.03
C THR A 291 -0.24 -9.33 -26.37
N GLN A 292 -0.20 -8.17 -27.04
CA GLN A 292 0.52 -8.01 -28.29
C GLN A 292 0.99 -6.56 -28.50
N VAL A 293 2.16 -6.39 -29.10
CA VAL A 293 2.70 -5.14 -29.62
C VAL A 293 3.10 -5.32 -31.08
N GLU A 294 2.57 -4.50 -31.98
CA GLU A 294 3.01 -4.40 -33.37
C GLU A 294 3.98 -3.22 -33.47
N LEU A 295 5.24 -3.50 -33.77
CA LEU A 295 6.30 -2.50 -33.89
C LEU A 295 6.24 -1.79 -35.26
N PRO A 296 6.81 -0.58 -35.40
CA PRO A 296 6.84 0.11 -36.69
C PRO A 296 7.59 -0.63 -37.79
N SER A 297 8.49 -1.55 -37.44
CA SER A 297 9.16 -2.46 -38.37
C SER A 297 8.21 -3.47 -39.04
N GLY A 298 7.02 -3.69 -38.46
CA GLY A 298 6.10 -4.76 -38.81
C GLY A 298 6.30 -6.02 -37.96
N ASP A 299 7.30 -6.06 -37.10
CA ASP A 299 7.49 -7.17 -36.15
C ASP A 299 6.38 -7.17 -35.10
N THR A 300 6.01 -8.36 -34.65
CA THR A 300 4.98 -8.58 -33.64
C THR A 300 5.56 -9.25 -32.40
N ILE A 301 5.36 -8.61 -31.26
CA ILE A 301 5.70 -9.16 -29.94
C ILE A 301 4.40 -9.65 -29.31
N GLU A 302 4.32 -10.92 -28.95
CA GLU A 302 3.16 -11.49 -28.26
C GLU A 302 3.54 -11.98 -26.87
N TYR A 303 2.73 -11.66 -25.88
CA TYR A 303 2.92 -12.12 -24.50
C TYR A 303 1.92 -13.24 -24.18
N VAL A 304 2.44 -14.35 -23.67
CA VAL A 304 1.65 -15.48 -23.18
C VAL A 304 1.34 -15.25 -21.72
N VAL A 305 0.05 -15.33 -21.37
CA VAL A 305 -0.46 -15.11 -20.00
C VAL A 305 -1.15 -16.39 -19.53
N ASP A 306 -0.87 -16.84 -18.31
CA ASP A 306 -1.57 -18.00 -17.73
C ASP A 306 -2.87 -17.62 -17.02
N GLY A 307 -3.65 -18.61 -16.55
CA GLY A 307 -4.92 -18.34 -15.87
C GLY A 307 -4.81 -17.69 -14.49
N LYS A 308 -3.59 -17.49 -13.99
CA LYS A 308 -3.29 -16.69 -12.79
C LYS A 308 -2.82 -15.27 -13.15
N ASP A 309 -2.95 -14.87 -14.42
CA ASP A 309 -2.62 -13.55 -14.94
C ASP A 309 -1.12 -13.21 -14.97
N ARG A 310 -0.28 -14.25 -14.98
CA ARG A 310 1.18 -14.11 -15.02
C ARG A 310 1.67 -14.11 -16.46
N ARG A 311 2.60 -13.22 -16.82
CA ARG A 311 3.29 -13.26 -18.12
C ARG A 311 4.26 -14.43 -18.15
N VAL A 312 3.81 -15.56 -18.67
CA VAL A 312 4.60 -16.81 -18.71
C VAL A 312 5.41 -16.98 -19.97
N GLY A 313 5.33 -16.10 -20.97
CA GLY A 313 6.24 -16.19 -22.10
C GLY A 313 6.12 -15.06 -23.11
N LYS A 314 7.07 -15.06 -24.04
CA LYS A 314 7.19 -14.06 -25.11
C LYS A 314 7.42 -14.74 -26.46
N LYS A 315 6.67 -14.30 -27.48
CA LYS A 315 6.90 -14.67 -28.87
C LYS A 315 7.28 -13.45 -29.68
N VAL A 316 8.17 -13.66 -30.65
CA VAL A 316 8.53 -12.66 -31.68
C VAL A 316 8.16 -13.25 -33.03
N ASN A 317 7.26 -12.57 -33.76
CA ASN A 317 6.73 -13.03 -35.04
C ASN A 317 6.19 -14.47 -34.99
N GLY A 318 5.42 -14.77 -33.92
CA GLY A 318 4.83 -16.08 -33.66
C GLY A 318 5.79 -17.14 -33.11
N VAL A 319 7.09 -16.87 -33.03
CA VAL A 319 8.10 -17.81 -32.51
C VAL A 319 8.32 -17.57 -31.01
N LEU A 320 8.04 -18.58 -30.18
CA LEU A 320 8.33 -18.54 -28.74
C LEU A 320 9.83 -18.40 -28.51
N LYS A 321 10.24 -17.37 -27.77
CA LYS A 321 11.65 -17.10 -27.44
C LYS A 321 12.02 -17.65 -26.09
N GLU A 322 11.19 -17.39 -25.11
CA GLU A 322 11.36 -17.86 -23.75
C GLU A 322 10.00 -17.98 -23.06
N PHE A 323 9.95 -18.84 -22.06
CA PHE A 323 8.84 -18.91 -21.12
C PHE A 323 9.34 -19.05 -19.69
N TYR A 324 8.50 -18.66 -18.74
CA TYR A 324 8.84 -18.55 -17.33
C TYR A 324 8.01 -19.50 -16.47
N LEU A 325 8.66 -20.07 -15.46
CA LEU A 325 7.99 -20.71 -14.33
C LEU A 325 8.08 -19.77 -13.13
N TYR A 326 7.01 -19.71 -12.35
CA TYR A 326 6.87 -18.75 -11.26
C TYR A 326 6.89 -19.42 -9.88
N GLN A 327 7.35 -18.66 -8.88
CA GLN A 327 7.00 -18.89 -7.48
C GLN A 327 6.05 -17.78 -7.04
N GLY A 328 4.85 -18.16 -6.61
CA GLY A 328 3.81 -17.18 -6.32
C GLY A 328 3.36 -16.46 -7.60
N ASP A 329 3.10 -15.16 -7.48
CA ASP A 329 2.42 -14.43 -8.55
C ASP A 329 3.32 -13.48 -9.36
N VAL A 330 4.46 -13.04 -8.81
CA VAL A 330 5.31 -12.02 -9.44
C VAL A 330 6.77 -12.45 -9.70
N ASN A 331 7.20 -13.60 -9.18
CA ASN A 331 8.60 -14.00 -9.23
C ASN A 331 8.84 -15.16 -10.21
N PRO A 332 9.35 -14.90 -11.44
CA PRO A 332 9.93 -15.94 -12.27
C PRO A 332 11.09 -16.60 -11.51
N VAL A 333 11.04 -17.92 -11.33
CA VAL A 333 12.15 -18.70 -10.73
C VAL A 333 12.94 -19.49 -11.76
N ALA A 334 12.44 -19.60 -12.99
CA ALA A 334 13.18 -20.16 -14.10
C ALA A 334 12.73 -19.60 -15.45
N ALA A 335 13.67 -19.53 -16.39
CA ALA A 335 13.40 -19.33 -17.81
C ALA A 335 13.74 -20.60 -18.59
N LEU A 336 12.94 -20.87 -19.62
CA LEU A 336 13.02 -22.05 -20.45
C LEU A 336 12.98 -21.66 -21.93
N ASN A 337 13.67 -22.42 -22.78
CA ASN A 337 13.65 -22.24 -24.22
C ASN A 337 12.37 -22.83 -24.87
N SER A 338 12.26 -22.75 -26.19
CA SER A 338 11.11 -23.30 -26.95
C SER A 338 10.92 -24.80 -26.82
N GLU A 339 11.98 -25.54 -26.48
CA GLU A 339 12.02 -26.99 -26.30
C GLU A 339 11.62 -27.42 -24.87
N GLY A 340 11.48 -26.46 -23.95
CA GLY A 340 11.16 -26.73 -22.55
C GLY A 340 12.38 -27.08 -21.69
N GLU A 341 13.58 -26.78 -22.15
CA GLU A 341 14.82 -26.92 -21.38
C GLU A 341 15.02 -25.68 -20.51
N VAL A 342 15.43 -25.88 -19.25
CA VAL A 342 15.72 -24.79 -18.32
C VAL A 342 17.04 -24.13 -18.73
N ILE A 343 16.98 -22.85 -19.12
CA ILE A 343 18.16 -22.07 -19.54
C ILE A 343 18.69 -21.16 -18.42
N ALA A 344 17.84 -20.84 -17.44
CA ALA A 344 18.21 -20.07 -16.27
C ALA A 344 17.33 -20.43 -15.06
N GLN A 345 17.92 -20.49 -13.87
CA GLN A 345 17.22 -20.47 -12.58
C GLN A 345 17.53 -19.16 -11.86
N TYR A 346 16.50 -18.54 -11.28
CA TYR A 346 16.56 -17.24 -10.62
C TYR A 346 16.38 -17.40 -9.12
N VAL A 347 17.38 -17.01 -8.33
CA VAL A 347 17.39 -17.23 -6.88
C VAL A 347 17.19 -15.91 -6.14
N TYR A 348 16.07 -15.82 -5.44
CA TYR A 348 15.66 -14.67 -4.62
C TYR A 348 16.08 -14.87 -3.16
N ALA A 349 16.59 -13.83 -2.51
CA ALA A 349 16.95 -13.90 -1.10
C ALA A 349 16.89 -12.56 -0.34
N SER A 350 17.64 -11.55 -0.79
CA SER A 350 17.78 -10.26 -0.09
C SER A 350 16.63 -9.30 -0.38
N GLN A 351 15.98 -9.45 -1.53
CA GLN A 351 14.80 -8.72 -1.97
C GLN A 351 13.76 -9.71 -2.53
N ASP A 352 12.49 -9.33 -2.45
CA ASP A 352 11.39 -10.21 -2.85
C ASP A 352 11.06 -10.12 -4.34
N HIS A 353 11.42 -9.04 -5.02
CA HIS A 353 10.97 -8.73 -6.38
C HIS A 353 12.06 -8.76 -7.46
N VAL A 354 13.31 -8.96 -7.08
CA VAL A 354 14.44 -9.14 -7.99
C VAL A 354 15.33 -10.27 -7.48
N PRO A 355 15.80 -11.19 -8.34
CA PRO A 355 16.69 -12.24 -7.88
C PRO A 355 18.06 -11.70 -7.50
N ASP A 356 18.72 -12.35 -6.54
CA ASP A 356 20.10 -12.03 -6.20
C ASP A 356 21.07 -12.58 -7.24
N TYR A 357 20.79 -13.76 -7.79
CA TYR A 357 21.69 -14.38 -8.76
C TYR A 357 20.96 -15.33 -9.71
N ILE A 358 21.63 -15.60 -10.83
CA ILE A 358 21.17 -16.45 -11.92
C ILE A 358 22.10 -17.65 -12.02
N ILE A 359 21.54 -18.85 -12.16
CA ILE A 359 22.28 -20.08 -12.48
C ILE A 359 21.92 -20.46 -13.92
N THR A 360 22.92 -20.61 -14.77
CA THR A 360 22.80 -21.17 -16.13
C THR A 360 23.70 -22.40 -16.26
N ASP A 361 23.61 -23.11 -17.39
CA ASP A 361 24.54 -24.20 -17.69
C ASP A 361 26.00 -23.74 -17.83
N SER A 362 26.21 -22.47 -18.20
CA SER A 362 27.54 -21.92 -18.45
C SER A 362 28.22 -21.37 -17.20
N ALA A 363 27.47 -20.70 -16.32
CA ALA A 363 28.02 -20.07 -15.13
C ALA A 363 26.94 -19.69 -14.11
N THR A 364 27.39 -19.17 -12.97
CA THR A 364 26.52 -18.48 -12.01
C THR A 364 26.85 -16.99 -12.04
N TYR A 365 25.81 -16.16 -12.16
CA TYR A 365 25.95 -14.71 -12.26
C TYR A 365 25.29 -14.00 -11.08
N ARG A 366 26.01 -13.12 -10.38
CA ARG A 366 25.45 -12.22 -9.37
C ARG A 366 24.80 -11.02 -10.05
N LEU A 367 23.54 -10.74 -9.71
CA LEU A 367 22.89 -9.47 -10.04
C LEU A 367 23.22 -8.45 -8.95
N ILE A 368 23.87 -7.35 -9.32
CA ILE A 368 24.08 -6.20 -8.45
C ILE A 368 22.99 -5.19 -8.78
N THR A 369 22.20 -4.82 -7.78
CA THR A 369 21.06 -3.91 -7.94
C THR A 369 21.29 -2.60 -7.19
N ASP A 370 20.54 -1.54 -7.53
CA ASP A 370 20.38 -0.40 -6.62
C ASP A 370 19.35 -0.70 -5.52
N HIS A 371 19.09 0.30 -4.66
CA HIS A 371 18.15 0.21 -3.54
C HIS A 371 16.69 -0.02 -3.94
N LEU A 372 16.33 0.14 -5.22
CA LEU A 372 14.99 -0.18 -5.73
C LEU A 372 14.91 -1.59 -6.32
N GLY A 373 16.05 -2.27 -6.44
CA GLY A 373 16.16 -3.54 -7.16
C GLY A 373 16.47 -3.37 -8.65
N SER A 374 16.83 -2.18 -9.14
CA SER A 374 17.20 -2.00 -10.54
C SER A 374 18.55 -2.65 -10.81
N VAL A 375 18.62 -3.61 -11.73
CA VAL A 375 19.87 -4.29 -12.07
C VAL A 375 20.87 -3.28 -12.62
N ARG A 376 22.02 -3.12 -11.98
CA ARG A 376 23.12 -2.22 -12.38
C ARG A 376 24.22 -2.99 -13.08
N ARG A 377 24.59 -4.17 -12.56
CA ARG A 377 25.66 -5.03 -13.09
C ARG A 377 25.28 -6.50 -12.96
N VAL A 378 25.71 -7.30 -13.93
CA VAL A 378 25.64 -8.75 -13.89
C VAL A 378 27.07 -9.28 -13.92
N VAL A 379 27.46 -10.02 -12.88
CA VAL A 379 28.86 -10.39 -12.63
C VAL A 379 29.02 -11.90 -12.61
N ASP A 380 29.93 -12.45 -13.41
CA ASP A 380 30.31 -13.86 -13.32
C ASP A 380 30.98 -14.12 -11.97
N VAL A 381 30.40 -15.02 -11.18
CA VAL A 381 30.84 -15.30 -9.80
C VAL A 381 32.24 -15.93 -9.75
N ASN A 382 32.69 -16.58 -10.81
CA ASN A 382 33.96 -17.30 -10.87
C ASN A 382 35.09 -16.43 -11.43
N THR A 383 34.81 -15.53 -12.38
CA THR A 383 35.84 -14.69 -13.02
C THR A 383 35.86 -13.26 -12.49
N GLY A 384 34.72 -12.75 -12.02
CA GLY A 384 34.54 -11.35 -11.64
C GLY A 384 34.20 -10.43 -12.82
N ASP A 385 34.04 -10.99 -14.02
CA ASP A 385 33.74 -10.22 -15.22
C ASP A 385 32.31 -9.66 -15.15
N ILE A 386 32.17 -8.37 -15.49
CA ILE A 386 30.88 -7.72 -15.69
C ILE A 386 30.38 -8.09 -17.09
N VAL A 387 29.45 -9.04 -17.17
CA VAL A 387 28.89 -9.54 -18.44
C VAL A 387 27.73 -8.69 -18.97
N GLN A 388 27.13 -7.86 -18.10
CA GLN A 388 26.16 -6.84 -18.49
C GLN A 388 26.23 -5.65 -17.53
N ARG A 389 26.17 -4.44 -18.07
CA ARG A 389 26.01 -3.17 -17.36
C ARG A 389 24.73 -2.49 -17.84
N LEU A 390 23.94 -2.01 -16.89
CA LEU A 390 22.71 -1.27 -17.10
C LEU A 390 22.78 0.06 -16.34
N ASP A 391 22.62 1.19 -17.04
CA ASP A 391 22.52 2.54 -16.47
C ASP A 391 21.15 3.13 -16.74
N TYR A 392 20.53 3.76 -15.73
CA TYR A 392 19.19 4.34 -15.85
C TYR A 392 19.18 5.83 -15.55
N ASP A 393 18.23 6.55 -16.14
CA ASP A 393 17.78 7.82 -15.57
C ASP A 393 16.86 7.61 -14.35
N ALA A 394 16.40 8.70 -13.75
CA ALA A 394 15.51 8.67 -12.59
C ALA A 394 14.15 8.01 -12.83
N TRP A 395 13.75 7.80 -14.09
CA TRP A 395 12.46 7.23 -14.48
C TRP A 395 12.64 5.83 -15.10
N GLY A 396 13.83 5.25 -15.03
CA GLY A 396 14.10 3.91 -15.54
C GLY A 396 14.40 3.83 -17.03
N ASN A 397 14.60 4.97 -17.73
CA ASN A 397 15.09 4.91 -19.10
C ASN A 397 16.52 4.37 -19.10
N ILE A 398 16.76 3.33 -19.89
CA ILE A 398 18.10 2.76 -20.04
C ILE A 398 18.96 3.74 -20.86
N LEU A 399 20.02 4.23 -20.23
CA LEU A 399 21.05 5.08 -20.83
C LEU A 399 22.18 4.26 -21.44
N ILE A 400 22.51 3.12 -20.82
CA ILE A 400 23.51 2.15 -21.27
C ILE A 400 23.00 0.75 -21.00
N ASP A 401 23.05 -0.13 -22.00
CA ASP A 401 22.98 -1.58 -21.86
C ASP A 401 24.07 -2.22 -22.71
N THR A 402 25.04 -2.87 -22.07
CA THR A 402 26.18 -3.46 -22.78
C THR A 402 25.89 -4.83 -23.38
N ASN A 403 24.79 -5.49 -22.97
CA ASN A 403 24.43 -6.81 -23.45
C ASN A 403 22.90 -7.04 -23.40
N PRO A 404 22.13 -6.36 -24.28
CA PRO A 404 20.68 -6.47 -24.30
C PRO A 404 20.18 -7.90 -24.47
N GLY A 405 19.19 -8.29 -23.67
CA GLY A 405 18.58 -9.62 -23.71
C GLY A 405 19.37 -10.71 -22.97
N PHE A 406 20.46 -10.38 -22.26
CA PHE A 406 21.20 -11.35 -21.45
C PHE A 406 20.35 -11.95 -20.31
N GLN A 407 19.53 -11.12 -19.68
CA GLN A 407 18.59 -11.49 -18.62
C GLN A 407 17.41 -10.50 -18.60
N PRO A 408 16.24 -10.88 -18.06
CA PRO A 408 15.02 -10.08 -18.24
C PRO A 408 14.78 -9.00 -17.18
N PHE A 409 15.50 -8.96 -16.06
CA PHE A 409 15.24 -8.03 -14.96
C PHE A 409 15.92 -6.67 -15.18
N GLY A 410 15.13 -5.59 -15.21
CA GLY A 410 15.59 -4.23 -15.48
C GLY A 410 15.36 -3.27 -14.33
N PHE A 411 14.74 -2.13 -14.63
CA PHE A 411 14.40 -1.09 -13.67
C PHE A 411 13.53 -1.64 -12.53
N ALA A 412 13.94 -1.37 -11.30
CA ALA A 412 13.27 -1.78 -10.07
C ALA A 412 12.82 -3.26 -10.02
N GLY A 413 13.58 -4.16 -10.65
CA GLY A 413 13.32 -5.60 -10.68
C GLY A 413 12.26 -6.07 -11.68
N GLY A 414 11.63 -5.16 -12.43
CA GLY A 414 10.60 -5.53 -13.42
C GLY A 414 11.17 -6.24 -14.64
N LEU A 415 10.32 -6.98 -15.37
CA LEU A 415 10.72 -7.69 -16.59
C LEU A 415 10.79 -6.71 -17.77
N TYR A 416 12.00 -6.31 -18.12
CA TYR A 416 12.29 -5.38 -19.22
C TYR A 416 12.23 -6.11 -20.57
N ASP A 417 11.46 -5.54 -21.49
CA ASP A 417 11.40 -6.01 -22.87
C ASP A 417 12.10 -5.00 -23.80
N SER A 418 13.28 -5.36 -24.29
CA SER A 418 14.08 -4.53 -25.20
C SER A 418 13.43 -4.25 -26.55
N ASP A 419 12.51 -5.09 -27.01
CA ASP A 419 11.82 -4.89 -28.29
C ASP A 419 10.77 -3.78 -28.19
N THR A 420 10.16 -3.62 -27.01
CA THR A 420 9.09 -2.63 -26.78
C THR A 420 9.52 -1.41 -25.97
N GLY A 421 10.62 -1.55 -25.21
CA GLY A 421 11.08 -0.56 -24.23
C GLY A 421 10.24 -0.49 -22.96
N LEU A 422 9.25 -1.38 -22.79
CA LEU A 422 8.40 -1.44 -21.61
C LEU A 422 9.00 -2.32 -20.52
N THR A 423 8.67 -2.03 -19.27
CA THR A 423 9.01 -2.88 -18.11
C THR A 423 7.74 -3.39 -17.47
N ARG A 424 7.61 -4.73 -17.36
CA ARG A 424 6.46 -5.37 -16.72
C ARG A 424 6.71 -5.51 -15.22
N PHE A 425 5.84 -4.90 -14.43
CA PHE A 425 5.78 -5.08 -12.99
C PHE A 425 4.51 -5.85 -12.66
N GLY A 426 4.66 -7.12 -12.25
CA GLY A 426 3.57 -8.05 -11.95
C GLY A 426 2.43 -8.02 -12.97
N ALA A 427 1.48 -7.12 -12.76
CA ALA A 427 0.23 -6.95 -13.45
C ALA A 427 0.15 -5.80 -14.49
N ARG A 428 1.10 -4.85 -14.52
CA ARG A 428 1.07 -3.70 -15.45
C ARG A 428 2.40 -3.47 -16.16
N ASP A 429 2.30 -2.88 -17.34
CA ASP A 429 3.45 -2.45 -18.13
C ASP A 429 3.71 -0.95 -17.91
N TYR A 430 4.96 -0.63 -17.61
CA TYR A 430 5.47 0.71 -17.34
C TYR A 430 6.26 1.21 -18.54
N ASP A 431 5.96 2.44 -18.99
CA ASP A 431 6.74 3.14 -20.03
C ASP A 431 7.71 4.14 -19.35
N PRO A 432 9.02 3.82 -19.26
CA PRO A 432 10.01 4.70 -18.65
C PRO A 432 10.16 6.04 -19.38
N GLN A 433 9.87 6.09 -20.69
CA GLN A 433 10.00 7.33 -21.46
C GLN A 433 9.01 8.38 -20.95
N THR A 434 7.79 7.96 -20.66
CA THR A 434 6.75 8.85 -20.15
C THR A 434 6.72 8.90 -18.62
N GLY A 435 7.28 7.90 -17.95
CA GLY A 435 7.31 7.78 -16.49
C GLY A 435 5.96 7.34 -15.91
N ARG A 436 5.19 6.53 -16.65
CA ARG A 436 3.78 6.22 -16.37
C ARG A 436 3.41 4.78 -16.75
N TRP A 437 2.33 4.28 -16.17
CA TRP A 437 1.70 3.02 -16.58
C TRP A 437 1.04 3.16 -17.96
N THR A 438 1.04 2.08 -18.74
CA THR A 438 0.38 2.04 -20.07
C THR A 438 -1.12 1.79 -19.99
N ALA A 439 -1.65 1.49 -18.80
CA ALA A 439 -3.07 1.29 -18.52
C ALA A 439 -3.42 1.83 -17.14
N GLN A 440 -4.71 2.13 -16.92
CA GLN A 440 -5.21 2.58 -15.62
C GLN A 440 -4.92 1.55 -14.53
N ASP A 441 -4.68 2.04 -13.32
CA ASP A 441 -4.67 1.22 -12.13
C ASP A 441 -6.02 0.51 -11.96
N PRO A 442 -6.07 -0.83 -12.04
CA PRO A 442 -7.33 -1.54 -12.01
C PRO A 442 -7.92 -1.70 -10.62
N ILE A 443 -7.21 -1.33 -9.54
CA ILE A 443 -7.83 -1.08 -8.23
C ILE A 443 -8.36 0.35 -8.10
N GLY A 444 -8.23 1.17 -9.15
CA GLY A 444 -8.69 2.55 -9.20
C GLY A 444 -8.04 3.40 -8.11
N HIS A 445 -8.84 4.28 -7.50
CA HIS A 445 -8.37 5.16 -6.42
C HIS A 445 -8.13 4.43 -5.08
N ALA A 446 -8.30 3.10 -5.01
CA ALA A 446 -7.90 2.33 -3.84
C ALA A 446 -6.37 2.33 -3.65
N SER A 447 -5.60 2.62 -4.70
CA SER A 447 -4.15 2.89 -4.62
C SER A 447 -3.80 4.15 -3.83
N GLN A 448 -4.80 4.97 -3.46
CA GLN A 448 -4.65 6.31 -2.87
C GLN A 448 -3.95 7.33 -3.80
N ASP A 449 -3.52 6.93 -4.99
CA ASP A 449 -3.13 7.88 -6.03
C ASP A 449 -4.40 8.45 -6.69
N THR A 450 -4.43 9.76 -6.85
CA THR A 450 -5.51 10.45 -7.55
C THR A 450 -5.43 10.25 -9.06
N ASN A 451 -4.27 9.85 -9.58
CA ASN A 451 -4.02 9.63 -10.99
C ASN A 451 -3.75 8.15 -11.27
N LEU A 452 -4.60 7.55 -12.10
CA LEU A 452 -4.58 6.10 -12.34
C LEU A 452 -3.40 5.62 -13.20
N TYR A 453 -2.58 6.52 -13.75
CA TYR A 453 -1.43 6.16 -14.58
C TYR A 453 -0.09 6.58 -13.96
N THR A 454 -0.09 7.29 -12.84
CA THR A 454 1.16 7.73 -12.20
C THR A 454 1.93 6.52 -11.68
N TYR A 455 3.24 6.50 -11.91
CA TYR A 455 4.12 5.55 -11.26
C TYR A 455 4.54 6.10 -9.90
N VAL A 456 4.21 5.34 -8.83
CA VAL A 456 4.64 5.55 -7.45
C VAL A 456 4.61 7.02 -6.96
N TYR A 457 3.47 7.69 -7.17
CA TYR A 457 3.24 9.09 -6.77
C TYR A 457 4.23 10.11 -7.36
N ASN A 458 4.83 9.82 -8.53
CA ASN A 458 5.92 10.62 -9.13
C ASN A 458 7.18 10.72 -8.25
N ASP A 459 7.43 9.73 -7.40
CA ASP A 459 8.67 9.59 -6.64
C ASP A 459 9.34 8.22 -6.92
N PRO A 460 9.89 8.04 -8.14
CA PRO A 460 10.55 6.81 -8.55
C PRO A 460 11.91 6.60 -7.88
N ILE A 461 12.37 7.53 -7.04
CA ILE A 461 13.66 7.42 -6.33
C ILE A 461 13.46 6.71 -4.99
N ASN A 462 12.35 6.94 -4.30
CA ASN A 462 12.12 6.38 -2.96
C ASN A 462 11.14 5.20 -2.95
N ASN A 463 10.38 5.01 -4.03
CA ASN A 463 9.30 4.03 -4.07
C ASN A 463 9.42 3.10 -5.29
N VAL A 464 8.91 1.89 -5.12
CA VAL A 464 8.77 0.87 -6.18
C VAL A 464 7.38 0.27 -6.08
N ASP A 465 6.79 -0.11 -7.21
CA ASP A 465 5.60 -0.96 -7.27
C ASP A 465 5.96 -2.30 -7.94
N PRO A 466 6.47 -3.29 -7.18
CA PRO A 466 6.86 -4.59 -7.72
C PRO A 466 5.70 -5.37 -8.36
N SER A 467 4.49 -5.04 -7.91
CA SER A 467 3.28 -5.77 -8.22
C SER A 467 2.56 -5.21 -9.44
N GLY A 468 2.77 -3.92 -9.74
CA GLY A 468 1.97 -3.14 -10.70
C GLY A 468 0.48 -3.24 -10.43
N LEU A 469 0.07 -3.39 -9.15
CA LEU A 469 -1.06 -4.23 -8.74
C LEU A 469 -2.36 -4.11 -9.56
N PHE A 470 -2.57 -5.16 -10.36
CA PHE A 470 -3.84 -5.85 -10.69
C PHE A 470 -3.86 -7.28 -10.10
N LEU A 471 -2.93 -7.62 -9.21
CA LEU A 471 -2.88 -8.95 -8.58
C LEU A 471 -4.08 -9.18 -7.65
N ASN A 472 -5.11 -9.81 -8.21
CA ASN A 472 -6.32 -10.32 -7.56
C ASN A 472 -7.48 -9.34 -7.30
N PHE A 473 -7.75 -8.33 -8.14
CA PHE A 473 -9.04 -7.61 -8.02
C PHE A 473 -10.21 -8.40 -8.64
N LEU A 474 -10.02 -9.01 -9.82
CA LEU A 474 -11.05 -9.85 -10.45
C LEU A 474 -11.01 -11.32 -9.98
N VAL A 475 -9.81 -11.84 -9.64
CA VAL A 475 -9.61 -13.23 -9.14
C VAL A 475 -9.48 -13.30 -7.60
N GLY A 476 -9.36 -12.18 -6.90
CA GLY A 476 -9.42 -12.15 -5.42
C GLY A 476 -10.77 -12.56 -4.86
N CYS A 477 -11.78 -12.67 -5.72
CA CYS A 477 -13.05 -13.32 -5.42
C CYS A 477 -12.94 -14.87 -5.29
N ALA A 478 -11.78 -15.48 -5.56
CA ALA A 478 -11.61 -16.93 -5.79
C ALA A 478 -10.53 -17.64 -4.97
N VAL A 479 -9.43 -16.96 -4.63
CA VAL A 479 -8.27 -17.56 -3.95
C VAL A 479 -7.77 -16.59 -2.88
N GLY A 480 -8.47 -16.53 -1.75
CA GLY A 480 -8.15 -15.61 -0.66
C GLY A 480 -6.82 -15.88 0.08
N ALA A 481 -6.02 -16.86 -0.35
CA ALA A 481 -4.70 -17.12 0.21
C ALA A 481 -3.65 -16.07 -0.22
N GLY A 482 -3.64 -15.66 -1.50
CA GLY A 482 -2.61 -14.77 -2.04
C GLY A 482 -2.70 -13.33 -1.53
N VAL A 483 -3.93 -12.83 -1.35
CA VAL A 483 -4.18 -11.48 -0.79
C VAL A 483 -3.77 -11.40 0.68
N GLU A 484 -4.00 -12.45 1.46
CA GLU A 484 -3.60 -12.51 2.86
C GLU A 484 -2.08 -12.59 3.03
N ILE A 485 -1.40 -13.34 2.15
CA ILE A 485 0.07 -13.41 2.10
C ILE A 485 0.65 -12.04 1.75
N ALA A 486 0.15 -11.40 0.68
CA ALA A 486 0.59 -10.08 0.27
C ALA A 486 0.29 -9.00 1.34
N TRP A 487 -0.84 -9.08 2.04
CA TRP A 487 -1.19 -8.17 3.12
C TRP A 487 -0.28 -8.34 4.34
N GLN A 488 0.01 -9.58 4.75
CA GLN A 488 0.93 -9.84 5.86
C GLN A 488 2.38 -9.48 5.51
N MET A 489 2.78 -9.59 4.25
CA MET A 489 4.12 -9.22 3.81
C MET A 489 4.29 -7.72 3.61
N LEU A 490 3.34 -7.06 2.94
CA LEU A 490 3.45 -5.65 2.52
C LEU A 490 2.93 -4.66 3.57
N VAL A 491 1.92 -5.05 4.36
CA VAL A 491 1.29 -4.16 5.36
C VAL A 491 1.77 -4.48 6.77
N ASP A 492 1.87 -5.77 7.14
CA ASP A 492 2.38 -6.17 8.45
C ASP A 492 3.92 -6.37 8.48
N GLY A 493 4.60 -6.23 7.34
CA GLY A 493 6.07 -6.31 7.23
C GLY A 493 6.65 -7.69 7.56
N LYS A 494 5.86 -8.76 7.47
CA LYS A 494 6.30 -10.13 7.80
C LYS A 494 7.06 -10.74 6.62
N SER A 495 8.12 -11.48 6.90
CA SER A 495 8.74 -12.33 5.88
C SER A 495 7.82 -13.50 5.52
N LEU A 496 8.01 -14.10 4.34
CA LEU A 496 7.28 -15.31 3.90
C LEU A 496 7.33 -16.45 4.95
N ALA A 497 8.39 -16.45 5.77
CA ALA A 497 8.63 -17.39 6.87
C ALA A 497 7.79 -17.15 8.14
N CYS A 498 7.06 -16.03 8.23
CA CYS A 498 6.26 -15.60 9.38
C CYS A 498 4.77 -15.44 9.03
N VAL A 499 4.39 -15.88 7.83
CA VAL A 499 3.01 -15.88 7.35
C VAL A 499 2.16 -16.78 8.25
N ASN A 500 1.05 -16.23 8.75
CA ASN A 500 0.11 -17.00 9.56
C ASN A 500 -0.78 -17.86 8.66
N TRP A 501 -0.34 -19.10 8.43
CA TRP A 501 -1.02 -20.05 7.54
C TRP A 501 -2.45 -20.41 7.97
N SER A 502 -2.80 -20.23 9.25
CA SER A 502 -4.18 -20.42 9.71
C SER A 502 -5.11 -19.28 9.26
N GLU A 503 -4.58 -18.07 9.08
CA GLU A 503 -5.31 -16.92 8.52
C GLU A 503 -5.36 -16.99 6.99
N VAL A 504 -4.26 -17.41 6.34
CA VAL A 504 -4.23 -17.71 4.90
C VAL A 504 -5.26 -18.79 4.53
N ALA A 505 -5.38 -19.85 5.33
CA ALA A 505 -6.37 -20.91 5.13
C ALA A 505 -7.82 -20.44 5.39
N MET A 506 -8.04 -19.52 6.34
CA MET A 506 -9.35 -18.93 6.61
C MET A 506 -9.77 -17.89 5.57
N SER A 507 -8.82 -17.16 4.98
CA SER A 507 -9.04 -16.22 3.89
C SER A 507 -9.30 -16.97 2.57
N ALA A 508 -8.66 -18.13 2.35
CA ALA A 508 -9.00 -19.06 1.27
C ALA A 508 -10.45 -19.59 1.32
N LEU A 509 -11.04 -19.69 2.52
CA LEU A 509 -12.45 -20.09 2.73
C LEU A 509 -13.45 -18.92 2.60
N GLY A 510 -12.99 -17.66 2.62
CA GLY A 510 -13.84 -16.48 2.75
C GLY A 510 -13.75 -15.50 1.58
N GLY A 511 -13.22 -15.93 0.43
CA GLY A 511 -12.77 -15.06 -0.65
C GLY A 511 -13.83 -14.22 -1.36
N CYS A 512 -15.11 -14.29 -1.02
CA CYS A 512 -16.15 -13.81 -1.94
C CYS A 512 -16.97 -12.60 -1.49
N ALA A 513 -16.89 -12.18 -0.23
CA ALA A 513 -17.37 -10.86 0.14
C ALA A 513 -16.18 -9.91 -0.02
N GLY A 514 -16.22 -9.00 -1.01
CA GLY A 514 -15.08 -8.15 -1.39
C GLY A 514 -14.29 -7.65 -0.18
N GLY A 515 -13.02 -8.06 -0.07
CA GLY A 515 -12.17 -7.76 1.08
C GLY A 515 -12.79 -8.16 2.43
N MET A 516 -12.31 -9.26 3.03
CA MET A 516 -12.81 -9.84 4.30
C MET A 516 -14.24 -10.39 4.22
N GLY A 517 -14.40 -11.68 4.55
CA GLY A 517 -15.71 -12.32 4.67
C GLY A 517 -16.74 -11.47 5.42
N ALA A 518 -17.95 -11.35 4.87
CA ALA A 518 -19.03 -10.48 5.35
C ALA A 518 -19.35 -10.63 6.85
N GLY A 519 -19.08 -11.79 7.47
CA GLY A 519 -19.21 -11.99 8.91
C GLY A 519 -18.08 -11.38 9.76
N LYS A 520 -16.87 -11.28 9.21
CA LYS A 520 -15.74 -10.54 9.81
C LYS A 520 -15.77 -9.09 9.38
N LEU A 521 -16.10 -8.72 8.14
CA LEU A 521 -16.30 -7.34 7.71
C LEU A 521 -17.47 -6.68 8.47
N ALA A 522 -18.58 -7.36 8.78
CA ALA A 522 -19.59 -6.81 9.70
C ALA A 522 -19.11 -6.66 11.16
N LYS A 523 -18.08 -7.41 11.59
CA LYS A 523 -17.43 -7.28 12.91
C LYS A 523 -16.21 -6.33 12.91
N LEU A 524 -15.55 -6.12 11.77
CA LEU A 524 -14.35 -5.30 11.56
C LEU A 524 -14.69 -3.92 10.98
N LEU A 525 -15.70 -3.77 10.13
CA LEU A 525 -16.32 -2.47 9.82
C LEU A 525 -16.85 -1.81 11.09
N LYS A 526 -17.28 -2.62 12.06
CA LYS A 526 -17.68 -2.18 13.40
C LYS A 526 -16.49 -1.82 14.31
N LYS A 527 -15.26 -2.14 13.92
CA LYS A 527 -14.03 -1.94 14.71
C LYS A 527 -13.01 -0.98 14.06
N TRP A 528 -13.10 -0.71 12.75
CA TRP A 528 -12.07 0.01 11.99
C TRP A 528 -12.54 1.30 11.31
N PHE A 529 -13.84 1.49 11.08
CA PHE A 529 -14.37 2.81 10.75
C PHE A 529 -14.83 3.52 12.02
N GLY A 530 -13.88 4.06 12.77
CA GLY A 530 -14.16 5.25 13.56
C GLY A 530 -14.43 6.41 12.60
N LYS A 531 -15.62 6.41 11.94
CA LYS A 531 -16.11 7.55 11.18
C LYS A 531 -15.97 8.78 12.08
N CYS A 532 -15.33 9.84 11.59
CA CYS A 532 -15.61 11.15 12.18
C CYS A 532 -17.13 11.33 12.11
N ASN A 533 -17.73 11.51 13.28
CA ASN A 533 -19.15 11.64 13.39
C ASN A 533 -19.58 13.01 12.89
N SER A 534 -20.67 13.10 12.14
CA SER A 534 -21.02 14.33 11.42
C SER A 534 -22.52 14.60 11.46
N PHE A 535 -22.89 15.82 11.17
CA PHE A 535 -24.27 16.32 11.13
C PHE A 535 -24.67 16.69 9.71
N THR A 536 -25.98 16.72 9.41
CA THR A 536 -26.47 17.25 8.13
C THR A 536 -26.20 18.75 8.02
N ALA A 537 -26.13 19.27 6.78
CA ALA A 537 -25.72 20.64 6.46
C ALA A 537 -26.46 21.75 7.27
N GLU A 538 -27.75 21.54 7.54
CA GLU A 538 -28.64 22.52 8.18
C GLU A 538 -28.55 22.52 9.71
N THR A 539 -27.75 21.61 10.30
CA THR A 539 -27.62 21.53 11.75
C THR A 539 -27.02 22.82 12.30
N LEU A 540 -27.79 23.54 13.12
CA LEU A 540 -27.36 24.81 13.70
C LEU A 540 -26.29 24.58 14.78
N VAL A 541 -25.33 25.49 14.88
CA VAL A 541 -24.28 25.51 15.91
C VAL A 541 -24.28 26.87 16.61
N HIS A 542 -24.10 26.85 17.93
CA HIS A 542 -23.95 28.08 18.70
C HIS A 542 -22.58 28.73 18.46
N THR A 543 -22.57 29.92 17.85
CA THR A 543 -21.35 30.73 17.63
C THR A 543 -21.36 32.01 18.45
N GLU A 544 -20.22 32.71 18.55
CA GLU A 544 -20.14 33.99 19.27
C GLU A 544 -21.06 35.08 18.70
N ASN A 545 -21.53 34.91 17.45
CA ASN A 545 -22.42 35.82 16.73
C ASN A 545 -23.85 35.27 16.55
N GLY A 546 -24.23 34.22 17.28
CA GLY A 546 -25.55 33.57 17.19
C GLY A 546 -25.52 32.20 16.51
N LEU A 547 -26.70 31.65 16.22
CA LEU A 547 -26.84 30.34 15.57
C LEU A 547 -26.45 30.42 14.10
N LYS A 548 -25.68 29.43 13.64
CA LYS A 548 -25.21 29.33 12.26
C LYS A 548 -25.28 27.87 11.77
N PRO A 549 -25.74 27.59 10.53
CA PRO A 549 -25.68 26.24 9.97
C PRO A 549 -24.25 25.70 9.94
N ILE A 550 -24.05 24.43 10.28
CA ILE A 550 -22.73 23.81 10.36
C ILE A 550 -22.00 23.83 9.01
N SER A 551 -22.75 23.83 7.90
CA SER A 551 -22.21 23.93 6.53
C SER A 551 -21.56 25.28 6.22
N GLU A 552 -21.92 26.34 6.96
CA GLU A 552 -21.40 27.70 6.76
C GLU A 552 -20.24 28.06 7.69
N ILE A 553 -19.96 27.21 8.70
CA ILE A 553 -18.90 27.44 9.68
C ILE A 553 -17.54 27.27 9.02
N LYS A 554 -16.63 28.20 9.31
CA LYS A 554 -15.28 28.25 8.75
C LYS A 554 -14.23 28.07 9.84
N VAL A 555 -13.04 27.62 9.46
CA VAL A 555 -11.88 27.60 10.36
C VAL A 555 -11.62 29.02 10.87
N GLY A 556 -11.46 29.16 12.19
CA GLY A 556 -11.35 30.44 12.89
C GLY A 556 -12.64 30.94 13.52
N ASP A 557 -13.83 30.53 13.03
CA ASP A 557 -15.11 30.85 13.69
C ASP A 557 -15.08 30.29 15.13
N LYS A 558 -15.64 31.01 16.11
CA LYS A 558 -15.72 30.50 17.48
C LYS A 558 -17.09 29.90 17.78
N VAL A 559 -17.08 28.68 18.26
CA VAL A 559 -18.28 27.93 18.67
C VAL A 559 -18.32 27.76 20.18
N LEU A 560 -19.52 27.76 20.73
CA LEU A 560 -19.73 27.54 22.15
C LEU A 560 -19.39 26.08 22.47
N SER A 561 -18.57 25.88 23.49
CA SER A 561 -18.13 24.57 23.95
C SER A 561 -18.22 24.48 25.47
N TYR A 562 -18.17 23.28 26.01
CA TYR A 562 -18.29 22.97 27.43
C TYR A 562 -17.01 22.32 27.97
N ASP A 563 -16.43 22.90 29.02
CA ASP A 563 -15.36 22.24 29.76
C ASP A 563 -15.99 21.42 30.90
N GLU A 564 -16.01 20.08 30.75
CA GLU A 564 -16.56 19.16 31.76
C GLU A 564 -15.82 19.23 33.11
N ARG A 565 -14.60 19.77 33.15
CA ARG A 565 -13.77 19.82 34.37
C ARG A 565 -14.03 21.08 35.18
N THR A 566 -14.32 22.20 34.53
CA THR A 566 -14.71 23.45 35.21
C THR A 566 -16.23 23.64 35.24
N GLU A 567 -16.97 22.79 34.54
CA GLU A 567 -18.42 22.88 34.30
C GLU A 567 -18.84 24.23 33.70
N THR A 568 -17.95 24.87 32.94
CA THR A 568 -18.18 26.18 32.31
C THR A 568 -18.24 26.07 30.80
N THR A 569 -19.12 26.87 30.18
CA THR A 569 -19.14 27.04 28.73
C THR A 569 -18.26 28.22 28.29
N SER A 570 -17.51 28.05 27.20
CA SER A 570 -16.72 29.13 26.60
C SER A 570 -16.65 29.00 25.08
N TYR A 571 -16.50 30.13 24.40
CA TYR A 571 -16.31 30.16 22.95
C TYR A 571 -14.88 29.76 22.58
N GLN A 572 -14.77 28.74 21.75
CA GLN A 572 -13.50 28.16 21.32
C GLN A 572 -13.40 28.19 19.80
N PRO A 573 -12.22 28.48 19.24
CA PRO A 573 -12.06 28.56 17.80
C PRO A 573 -12.17 27.17 17.15
N VAL A 574 -12.81 27.15 15.98
CA VAL A 574 -12.86 26.00 15.07
C VAL A 574 -11.51 25.90 14.36
N MET A 575 -10.85 24.76 14.52
CA MET A 575 -9.51 24.46 13.99
C MET A 575 -9.58 23.72 12.65
N ALA A 576 -10.66 22.99 12.41
CA ALA A 576 -10.90 22.33 11.13
C ALA A 576 -12.41 22.14 10.92
N VAL A 577 -12.82 22.20 9.66
CA VAL A 577 -14.17 21.81 9.22
C VAL A 577 -14.01 20.54 8.42
N ILE A 578 -14.70 19.49 8.85
CA ILE A 578 -14.65 18.15 8.26
C ILE A 578 -15.91 17.98 7.45
N GLN A 579 -15.77 17.51 6.21
CA GLN A 579 -16.90 17.23 5.32
C GLN A 579 -16.79 15.81 4.79
N GLY A 580 -17.92 15.16 4.58
CA GLY A 580 -17.97 13.86 3.95
C GLY A 580 -19.31 13.64 3.26
N GLU A 581 -19.32 12.94 2.14
CA GLU A 581 -20.51 12.75 1.32
C GLU A 581 -20.54 11.31 0.82
N GLN A 582 -21.46 10.53 1.38
CA GLN A 582 -21.60 9.10 1.11
C GLN A 582 -22.93 8.62 1.71
N ARG A 583 -23.19 7.31 1.63
CA ARG A 583 -24.34 6.70 2.31
C ARG A 583 -24.10 6.63 3.82
N TYR A 584 -24.93 7.32 4.59
CA TYR A 584 -24.89 7.31 6.05
C TYR A 584 -26.16 6.70 6.63
N GLN A 585 -26.01 6.03 7.77
CA GLN A 585 -27.11 5.86 8.70
C GLN A 585 -27.30 7.18 9.45
N ILE A 586 -28.36 7.90 9.11
CA ILE A 586 -28.75 9.17 9.73
C ILE A 586 -29.80 8.87 10.81
N ILE A 587 -29.50 9.33 12.02
CA ILE A 587 -30.39 9.28 13.16
C ILE A 587 -30.99 10.67 13.32
N LYS A 588 -32.31 10.75 13.14
CA LYS A 588 -33.09 11.95 13.43
C LYS A 588 -33.60 11.85 14.86
N ILE A 589 -33.19 12.79 15.69
CA ILE A 589 -33.49 12.85 17.11
C ILE A 589 -34.46 14.01 17.31
N THR A 590 -35.72 13.70 17.59
CA THR A 590 -36.73 14.72 17.90
C THR A 590 -36.84 14.89 19.41
N LEU A 591 -36.79 16.13 19.85
CA LEU A 591 -36.75 16.55 21.24
C LEU A 591 -38.15 16.97 21.72
N ASP A 592 -38.37 16.97 23.03
CA ASP A 592 -39.65 17.37 23.64
C ASP A 592 -39.96 18.87 23.51
N SER A 593 -38.95 19.67 23.21
CA SER A 593 -39.05 21.07 22.75
C SER A 593 -39.72 21.21 21.37
N GLY A 594 -39.76 20.14 20.57
CA GLY A 594 -40.17 20.14 19.17
C GLY A 594 -39.02 20.27 18.17
N GLU A 595 -37.77 20.45 18.62
CA GLU A 595 -36.59 20.44 17.75
C GLU A 595 -36.32 19.05 17.14
N SER A 596 -35.69 18.99 15.95
CA SER A 596 -35.10 17.76 15.42
C SER A 596 -33.66 17.97 14.97
N ILE A 597 -32.76 17.08 15.40
CA ILE A 597 -31.34 17.10 15.05
C ILE A 597 -31.02 15.82 14.27
N GLU A 598 -30.30 15.95 13.16
CA GLU A 598 -29.92 14.81 12.31
C GLU A 598 -28.41 14.59 12.30
N ALA A 599 -27.99 13.43 12.80
CA ALA A 599 -26.57 13.09 12.98
C ALA A 599 -26.26 11.69 12.42
N THR A 600 -24.99 11.44 12.10
CA THR A 600 -24.54 10.08 11.79
C THR A 600 -24.68 9.18 13.04
N ALA A 601 -24.94 7.90 12.81
CA ALA A 601 -25.24 6.92 13.87
C ALA A 601 -24.32 6.93 15.10
N GLU A 602 -23.03 7.15 14.91
CA GLU A 602 -22.05 7.09 15.99
C GLU A 602 -21.77 8.46 16.66
N HIS A 603 -22.48 9.54 16.29
CA HIS A 603 -22.23 10.88 16.83
C HIS A 603 -22.50 10.97 18.33
N PRO A 604 -21.54 11.43 19.17
CA PRO A 604 -21.72 11.39 20.61
C PRO A 604 -22.56 12.57 21.08
N PHE A 605 -23.64 12.25 21.80
CA PHE A 605 -24.48 13.18 22.54
C PHE A 605 -24.26 12.99 24.04
N TYR A 606 -24.26 14.09 24.81
CA TYR A 606 -24.10 14.01 26.25
C TYR A 606 -25.43 13.78 26.96
N ILE A 607 -25.60 12.61 27.58
CA ILE A 607 -26.75 12.31 28.44
C ILE A 607 -26.38 12.70 29.87
N LYS A 608 -27.15 13.59 30.50
CA LYS A 608 -26.87 14.05 31.87
C LYS A 608 -26.90 12.86 32.85
N GLY A 609 -25.80 12.67 33.58
CA GLY A 609 -25.62 11.55 34.51
C GLY A 609 -25.23 10.20 33.87
N LYS A 610 -25.15 10.11 32.53
CA LYS A 610 -24.66 8.91 31.81
C LYS A 610 -23.48 9.17 30.87
N GLY A 611 -23.14 10.43 30.61
CA GLY A 611 -22.01 10.82 29.77
C GLY A 611 -22.29 10.68 28.27
N TRP A 612 -21.21 10.58 27.48
CA TRP A 612 -21.25 10.50 26.02
C TRP A 612 -21.83 9.18 25.50
N ASN A 613 -22.87 9.27 24.67
CA ASN A 613 -23.53 8.12 24.05
C ASN A 613 -23.72 8.37 22.55
N PRO A 614 -23.51 7.38 21.66
CA PRO A 614 -23.73 7.57 20.23
C PRO A 614 -25.20 7.78 19.89
N ALA A 615 -25.48 8.53 18.83
CA ALA A 615 -26.82 8.90 18.37
C ALA A 615 -27.75 7.68 18.21
N ASN A 616 -27.24 6.58 17.63
CA ASN A 616 -27.98 5.34 17.42
C ASN A 616 -28.31 4.56 18.70
N SER A 617 -27.74 4.95 19.85
CA SER A 617 -28.03 4.35 21.15
C SER A 617 -29.02 5.17 21.98
N LEU A 618 -29.38 6.37 21.51
CA LEU A 618 -30.35 7.23 22.18
C LEU A 618 -31.73 6.56 22.20
N LYS A 619 -32.42 6.70 23.32
CA LYS A 619 -33.75 6.14 23.54
C LYS A 619 -34.71 7.22 24.00
N VAL A 620 -35.97 7.09 23.62
CA VAL A 620 -37.07 7.95 24.09
C VAL A 620 -37.06 8.01 25.63
N GLY A 621 -37.19 9.22 26.17
CA GLY A 621 -37.14 9.50 27.61
C GLY A 621 -35.76 9.81 28.19
N GLN A 622 -34.69 9.79 27.38
CA GLN A 622 -33.35 10.18 27.84
C GLN A 622 -33.15 11.70 27.80
N ALA A 623 -32.51 12.24 28.85
CA ALA A 623 -32.29 13.67 29.03
C ALA A 623 -30.90 14.09 28.52
N LEU A 624 -30.85 14.86 27.44
CA LEU A 624 -29.63 15.41 26.84
C LEU A 624 -29.28 16.75 27.49
N GLN A 625 -27.99 17.01 27.70
CA GLN A 625 -27.53 18.25 28.32
C GLN A 625 -27.54 19.43 27.34
N LEU A 626 -28.05 20.57 27.81
CA LEU A 626 -28.09 21.82 27.05
C LEU A 626 -26.97 22.79 27.48
N HIS A 627 -26.72 23.79 26.64
CA HIS A 627 -25.70 24.83 26.84
C HIS A 627 -25.88 25.67 28.10
N ASN A 628 -27.10 25.74 28.64
CA ASN A 628 -27.43 26.44 29.88
C ASN A 628 -27.37 25.53 31.14
N GLY A 629 -26.92 24.28 31.00
CA GLY A 629 -26.82 23.30 32.09
C GLY A 629 -28.12 22.56 32.44
N THR A 630 -29.24 22.92 31.80
CA THR A 630 -30.51 22.18 31.87
C THR A 630 -30.51 20.98 30.93
N THR A 631 -31.67 20.34 30.74
CA THR A 631 -31.80 19.17 29.87
C THR A 631 -33.04 19.23 29.00
N VAL A 632 -32.95 18.59 27.84
CA VAL A 632 -34.07 18.33 26.92
C VAL A 632 -34.28 16.83 26.79
N VAL A 633 -35.51 16.36 26.59
CA VAL A 633 -35.82 14.92 26.53
C VAL A 633 -35.98 14.45 25.10
N VAL A 634 -35.34 13.32 24.78
CA VAL A 634 -35.55 12.62 23.50
C VAL A 634 -36.99 12.11 23.43
N LYS A 635 -37.76 12.60 22.47
CA LYS A 635 -39.17 12.25 22.25
C LYS A 635 -39.34 11.18 21.18
N GLU A 636 -38.53 11.22 20.13
CA GLU A 636 -38.56 10.28 19.01
C GLU A 636 -37.16 10.11 18.44
N VAL A 637 -36.87 8.91 17.93
CA VAL A 637 -35.59 8.58 17.29
C VAL A 637 -35.90 7.79 16.03
N ASP A 638 -35.73 8.42 14.87
CA ASP A 638 -35.91 7.80 13.57
C ASP A 638 -34.57 7.48 12.93
N THR A 639 -34.51 6.35 12.23
CA THR A 639 -33.32 5.92 11.50
C THR A 639 -33.62 5.87 10.01
N SER A 640 -32.75 6.49 9.21
CA SER A 640 -32.77 6.36 7.76
C SER A 640 -31.38 6.07 7.22
N VAL A 641 -31.28 5.36 6.09
CA VAL A 641 -30.02 5.15 5.39
C VAL A 641 -30.12 5.82 4.03
N ARG A 642 -29.37 6.91 3.85
CA ARG A 642 -29.43 7.71 2.62
C ARG A 642 -28.07 8.30 2.29
N PHE A 643 -27.88 8.63 1.03
CA PHE A 643 -26.72 9.42 0.60
C PHE A 643 -26.91 10.84 1.13
N GLU A 644 -25.93 11.33 1.88
CA GLU A 644 -26.06 12.60 2.59
C GLU A 644 -24.69 13.29 2.69
N LYS A 645 -24.68 14.60 2.52
CA LYS A 645 -23.50 15.41 2.78
C LYS A 645 -23.51 15.85 4.24
N VAL A 646 -22.45 15.54 4.96
CA VAL A 646 -22.36 15.76 6.40
C VAL A 646 -21.11 16.54 6.79
N TYR A 647 -21.21 17.25 7.91
CA TYR A 647 -20.23 18.19 8.41
C TYR A 647 -19.88 17.91 9.87
N ASN A 648 -18.64 18.17 10.28
CA ASN A 648 -18.22 18.15 11.68
C ASN A 648 -17.13 19.21 11.94
N LEU A 649 -16.90 19.57 13.19
CA LEU A 649 -15.96 20.60 13.60
C LEU A 649 -14.89 20.03 14.52
N THR A 650 -13.64 20.46 14.32
CA THR A 650 -12.60 20.34 15.34
C THR A 650 -12.54 21.63 16.15
N VAL A 651 -12.93 21.57 17.41
CA VAL A 651 -12.97 22.72 18.33
C VAL A 651 -11.76 22.68 19.28
N ALA A 652 -11.09 23.82 19.48
CA ALA A 652 -9.92 23.88 20.36
C ALA A 652 -10.25 23.62 21.84
N ASN A 653 -9.27 23.10 22.58
CA ASN A 653 -9.27 22.85 24.04
C ASN A 653 -10.24 21.78 24.55
N THR A 654 -11.55 21.94 24.33
CA THR A 654 -12.62 21.12 24.93
C THR A 654 -13.12 20.02 23.98
N HIS A 655 -12.86 20.17 22.68
CA HIS A 655 -13.20 19.18 21.65
C HIS A 655 -14.68 18.75 21.66
N ASN A 656 -15.58 19.66 22.05
CA ASN A 656 -17.03 19.50 22.00
C ASN A 656 -17.68 20.84 21.64
N TYR A 657 -18.96 20.82 21.28
CA TYR A 657 -19.73 22.04 20.96
C TYR A 657 -21.23 21.79 21.13
N PHE A 658 -22.04 22.84 20.96
CA PHE A 658 -23.49 22.77 21.09
C PHE A 658 -24.20 22.93 19.74
N VAL A 659 -25.14 22.02 19.46
CA VAL A 659 -25.91 21.97 18.22
C VAL A 659 -27.42 22.10 18.46
N GLY A 660 -28.14 22.59 17.46
CA GLY A 660 -29.56 22.88 17.55
C GLY A 660 -29.87 24.21 18.25
N TRP A 661 -31.13 24.65 18.20
CA TRP A 661 -31.59 25.87 18.89
C TRP A 661 -31.80 25.65 20.39
N ASP A 662 -32.02 24.42 20.85
CA ASP A 662 -31.95 24.07 22.27
C ASP A 662 -30.50 24.07 22.79
N GLY A 663 -29.53 23.93 21.88
CA GLY A 663 -28.09 23.89 22.16
C GLY A 663 -27.68 22.64 22.92
N VAL A 664 -27.81 21.48 22.27
CA VAL A 664 -27.48 20.15 22.77
C VAL A 664 -25.98 19.88 22.69
N LEU A 665 -25.39 19.38 23.78
CA LEU A 665 -23.96 19.12 23.90
C LEU A 665 -23.51 17.85 23.12
N VAL A 666 -22.53 18.03 22.21
CA VAL A 666 -22.00 16.99 21.31
C VAL A 666 -20.46 17.03 21.24
N HIS A 667 -19.79 15.90 21.01
CA HIS A 667 -18.31 15.77 21.11
C HIS A 667 -17.61 15.44 19.77
N ASN A 668 -16.35 15.87 19.60
CA ASN A 668 -15.47 15.54 18.46
C ASN A 668 -14.57 14.30 18.73
N CYS A 669 -14.09 13.55 17.74
CA CYS A 669 -13.53 12.20 17.96
C CYS A 669 -12.30 12.08 18.92
N LYS A 670 -12.09 10.91 19.55
CA LYS A 670 -10.91 10.55 20.38
C LYS A 670 -9.61 10.55 19.56
N ARG A 671 -8.46 10.75 20.23
CA ARG A 671 -7.13 10.64 19.60
C ARG A 671 -6.56 9.24 19.78
N PHE A 672 -5.82 8.79 18.78
CA PHE A 672 -5.22 7.46 18.73
C PHE A 672 -3.71 7.56 18.57
N PHE A 673 -3.00 6.49 18.94
CA PHE A 673 -1.58 6.38 18.62
C PHE A 673 -1.40 6.24 17.10
N LYS A 674 -0.29 6.77 16.59
CA LYS A 674 0.07 6.66 15.18
C LYS A 674 0.41 5.19 14.84
N GLY A 675 -0.36 4.56 13.96
CA GLY A 675 -0.18 3.14 13.61
C GLY A 675 -0.23 2.21 14.84
N ASP A 676 0.61 1.18 14.88
CA ASP A 676 0.65 0.20 15.97
C ASP A 676 1.41 0.65 17.22
N GLN A 677 1.78 1.93 17.30
CA GLN A 677 2.55 2.48 18.41
C GLN A 677 1.85 2.30 19.77
N ALA A 678 0.53 2.15 19.82
CA ALA A 678 -0.17 1.81 21.06
C ALA A 678 0.30 0.46 21.64
N VAL A 679 0.40 -0.57 20.79
CA VAL A 679 0.79 -1.94 21.17
C VAL A 679 2.28 -1.97 21.52
N ILE A 680 3.11 -1.42 20.64
CA ILE A 680 4.58 -1.36 20.83
C ILE A 680 4.93 -0.64 22.15
N HIS A 681 4.27 0.48 22.43
CA HIS A 681 4.57 1.27 23.61
C HIS A 681 3.93 0.70 24.88
N PHE A 682 2.78 0.04 24.74
CA PHE A 682 2.18 -0.73 25.83
C PHE A 682 3.09 -1.89 26.24
N ASP A 683 3.56 -2.72 25.30
CA ASP A 683 4.43 -3.86 25.60
C ASP A 683 5.75 -3.41 26.25
N LYS A 684 6.30 -2.28 25.79
CA LYS A 684 7.54 -1.71 26.33
C LYS A 684 7.39 -1.05 27.70
N HIS A 685 6.25 -0.42 28.00
CA HIS A 685 6.11 0.47 29.16
C HIS A 685 5.08 0.02 30.20
N ALA A 686 4.13 -0.86 29.88
CA ALA A 686 3.05 -1.27 30.78
C ALA A 686 3.56 -1.80 32.12
N SER A 687 4.62 -2.62 32.13
CA SER A 687 5.23 -3.14 33.36
C SER A 687 5.79 -2.01 34.25
N GLY A 688 6.44 -1.01 33.66
CA GLY A 688 6.93 0.17 34.37
C GLY A 688 5.81 1.04 34.93
N ILE A 689 4.70 1.18 34.18
CA ILE A 689 3.51 1.94 34.59
C ILE A 689 2.82 1.23 35.76
N MET A 690 2.60 -0.08 35.66
CA MET A 690 2.02 -0.90 36.72
C MET A 690 2.82 -0.77 38.02
N LYS A 691 4.15 -0.83 37.92
CA LYS A 691 5.04 -0.65 39.09
C LYS A 691 4.96 0.75 39.69
N ALA A 692 4.93 1.79 38.85
CA ALA A 692 4.89 3.19 39.30
C ALA A 692 3.56 3.56 39.99
N LEU A 693 2.45 3.01 39.49
CA LEU A 693 1.10 3.28 39.97
C LEU A 693 0.57 2.19 40.94
N ASN A 694 1.37 1.16 41.23
CA ASN A 694 1.03 0.03 42.09
C ASN A 694 -0.24 -0.72 41.65
N LEU A 695 -0.36 -0.96 40.34
CA LEU A 695 -1.48 -1.67 39.73
C LEU A 695 -1.21 -3.19 39.69
N LYS A 696 -2.26 -3.99 39.91
CA LYS A 696 -2.19 -5.46 39.82
C LYS A 696 -2.38 -6.01 38.40
N SER A 697 -3.03 -5.24 37.54
CA SER A 697 -3.29 -5.54 36.14
C SER A 697 -3.42 -4.23 35.38
N TYR A 698 -2.94 -4.21 34.14
CA TYR A 698 -3.03 -3.04 33.26
C TYR A 698 -2.98 -3.52 31.82
N ASN A 699 -3.98 -3.19 31.03
CA ASN A 699 -4.11 -3.67 29.66
C ASN A 699 -4.05 -2.51 28.65
N LEU A 700 -3.94 -2.84 27.36
CA LEU A 700 -3.81 -1.84 26.28
C LEU A 700 -4.97 -0.83 26.25
N LYS A 701 -6.18 -1.24 26.63
CA LYS A 701 -7.35 -0.36 26.71
C LYS A 701 -7.20 0.66 27.84
N ASP A 702 -6.72 0.23 29.01
CA ASP A 702 -6.43 1.13 30.13
C ASP A 702 -5.33 2.12 29.77
N TYR A 703 -4.29 1.64 29.09
CA TYR A 703 -3.19 2.45 28.60
C TYR A 703 -3.61 3.53 27.58
N LEU A 704 -4.49 3.19 26.64
CA LEU A 704 -5.07 4.13 25.69
C LEU A 704 -6.00 5.15 26.35
N ASN A 705 -6.77 4.72 27.35
CA ASN A 705 -7.64 5.59 28.12
C ASN A 705 -6.82 6.58 28.96
N ASP A 706 -5.74 6.14 29.59
CA ASP A 706 -4.88 7.00 30.40
C ASP A 706 -4.11 8.01 29.54
N ALA A 707 -3.62 7.61 28.37
CA ALA A 707 -2.98 8.53 27.42
C ALA A 707 -3.97 9.60 26.92
N ASN A 708 -5.19 9.20 26.55
CA ASN A 708 -6.23 10.16 26.19
C ASN A 708 -6.64 11.04 27.37
N HIS A 709 -6.70 10.50 28.59
CA HIS A 709 -7.00 11.28 29.78
C HIS A 709 -5.95 12.36 30.04
N VAL A 710 -4.66 12.04 29.91
CA VAL A 710 -3.57 13.02 30.05
C VAL A 710 -3.60 14.07 28.94
N ILE A 711 -3.97 13.72 27.70
CA ILE A 711 -4.18 14.72 26.64
C ILE A 711 -5.36 15.64 26.96
N GLN A 712 -6.49 15.05 27.36
CA GLN A 712 -7.73 15.77 27.60
C GLN A 712 -7.66 16.73 28.79
N THR A 713 -6.80 16.42 29.76
CA THR A 713 -6.81 17.12 31.05
C THR A 713 -5.44 17.68 31.44
N GLY A 714 -4.38 17.37 30.70
CA GLY A 714 -3.02 17.84 30.96
C GLY A 714 -2.69 19.19 30.34
N THR A 715 -1.56 19.75 30.74
CA THR A 715 -1.03 20.98 30.16
C THR A 715 -0.16 20.64 28.97
N PHE A 716 -0.39 21.27 27.83
CA PHE A 716 0.50 21.12 26.69
C PHE A 716 1.84 21.82 26.96
N VAL A 717 2.93 21.11 26.74
CA VAL A 717 4.30 21.54 26.99
C VAL A 717 5.05 21.55 25.66
N PRO A 718 5.28 22.74 25.06
CA PRO A 718 5.88 22.85 23.74
C PRO A 718 7.25 22.19 23.61
N GLU A 719 8.10 22.25 24.65
CA GLU A 719 9.45 21.66 24.66
C GLU A 719 9.42 20.13 24.52
N LEU A 720 8.32 19.50 24.96
CA LEU A 720 8.11 18.06 24.90
C LEU A 720 7.22 17.65 23.72
N SER A 721 6.66 18.62 23.01
CA SER A 721 5.62 18.40 21.99
C SER A 721 4.51 17.48 22.53
N GLY A 722 4.05 17.73 23.75
CA GLY A 722 3.22 16.76 24.46
C GLY A 722 2.48 17.33 25.66
N TYR A 723 1.48 16.59 26.13
CA TYR A 723 0.66 16.93 27.28
C TYR A 723 1.24 16.30 28.54
N VAL A 724 1.31 17.08 29.62
CA VAL A 724 1.81 16.63 30.92
C VAL A 724 0.74 16.82 31.99
N ARG A 725 0.53 15.79 32.81
CA ARG A 725 -0.41 15.84 33.94
C ARG A 725 0.09 15.06 35.13
N LEU A 726 -0.12 15.57 36.35
CA LEU A 726 0.11 14.80 37.57
C LEU A 726 -0.93 13.67 37.66
N ILE A 727 -0.48 12.43 37.84
CA ILE A 727 -1.37 11.26 37.91
C ILE A 727 -1.21 10.43 39.20
N GLY A 728 -0.35 10.86 40.13
CA GLY A 728 -0.12 10.17 41.41
C GLY A 728 1.05 9.17 41.38
N GLY A 729 1.07 8.20 42.30
CA GLY A 729 2.12 7.16 42.38
C GLY A 729 2.63 6.90 43.81
N LYS A 730 3.26 5.74 44.04
CA LYS A 730 3.80 5.36 45.36
C LYS A 730 5.24 5.88 45.54
N GLY A 731 5.48 6.73 46.55
CA GLY A 731 6.77 7.37 46.80
C GLY A 731 6.79 8.84 46.34
N SER A 732 7.45 9.13 45.21
CA SER A 732 7.48 10.48 44.63
C SER A 732 6.34 10.75 43.65
N ALA A 733 5.95 12.01 43.50
CA ALA A 733 4.94 12.44 42.53
C ALA A 733 5.32 12.02 41.10
N LYS A 734 4.40 11.35 40.40
CA LYS A 734 4.56 10.96 39.00
C LYS A 734 3.57 11.66 38.10
N TYR A 735 4.04 11.99 36.91
CA TYR A 735 3.31 12.68 35.87
C TYR A 735 3.18 11.77 34.65
N GLY A 736 1.98 11.71 34.09
CA GLY A 736 1.78 11.22 32.74
C GLY A 736 2.27 12.27 31.75
N LEU A 737 3.10 11.84 30.81
CA LEU A 737 3.59 12.63 29.68
C LEU A 737 3.12 11.92 28.42
N VAL A 738 2.33 12.60 27.59
CA VAL A 738 1.86 12.09 26.31
C VAL A 738 2.42 12.95 25.20
N GLY A 739 3.34 12.40 24.41
CA GLY A 739 3.84 13.05 23.22
C GLY A 739 2.80 13.00 22.11
N VAL A 740 2.70 14.08 21.35
CA VAL A 740 1.81 14.16 20.19
C VAL A 740 2.58 14.64 18.97
N ASP A 741 2.24 14.07 17.82
CA ASP A 741 2.71 14.54 16.53
C ASP A 741 2.06 15.91 16.25
N ARG A 742 2.89 16.92 15.99
CA ARG A 742 2.42 18.32 15.84
C ARG A 742 1.59 18.56 14.58
N THR A 743 1.72 17.68 13.58
CA THR A 743 1.07 17.80 12.28
C THR A 743 -0.25 17.04 12.26
N THR A 744 -0.26 15.83 12.81
CA THR A 744 -1.42 14.91 12.75
C THR A 744 -2.24 14.89 14.03
N GLY A 745 -1.69 15.39 15.14
CA GLY A 745 -2.34 15.36 16.46
C GLY A 745 -2.42 13.98 17.11
N GLN A 746 -1.89 12.93 16.46
CA GLN A 746 -1.88 11.56 16.97
C GLN A 746 -0.92 11.39 18.14
N ILE A 747 -1.18 10.40 18.99
CA ILE A 747 -0.33 10.05 20.12
C ILE A 747 0.94 9.38 19.60
N THR A 748 2.11 9.88 19.99
CA THR A 748 3.39 9.27 19.62
C THR A 748 3.98 8.46 20.77
N THR A 749 3.71 8.84 22.02
CA THR A 749 4.23 8.16 23.20
C THR A 749 3.39 8.45 24.43
N PHE A 750 3.34 7.52 25.40
CA PHE A 750 2.84 7.78 26.75
C PHE A 750 3.79 7.21 27.81
N HIS A 751 4.38 8.09 28.62
CA HIS A 751 5.31 7.75 29.69
C HIS A 751 4.85 8.25 31.05
N ILE A 752 5.32 7.57 32.10
CA ILE A 752 5.25 8.07 33.47
C ILE A 752 6.63 8.58 33.89
N LYS A 753 6.71 9.85 34.29
CA LYS A 753 7.95 10.53 34.67
C LYS A 753 7.87 11.11 36.08
N THR A 754 9.02 11.26 36.73
CA THR A 754 9.14 11.98 37.99
C THR A 754 9.24 13.49 37.78
N VAL A 755 8.95 14.26 38.83
CA VAL A 755 9.16 15.73 38.85
C VAL A 755 10.60 16.08 38.46
N SER A 756 11.60 15.37 38.99
CA SER A 756 13.01 15.65 38.71
C SER A 756 13.37 15.41 37.22
N GLU A 757 12.80 14.40 36.58
CA GLU A 757 13.03 14.13 35.15
C GLU A 757 12.34 15.16 34.26
N LEU A 758 11.11 15.58 34.61
CA LEU A 758 10.39 16.61 33.86
C LEU A 758 11.01 17.99 34.03
N ALA A 759 11.43 18.35 35.24
CA ALA A 759 12.08 19.64 35.51
C ALA A 759 13.37 19.84 34.69
N LYS A 760 14.09 18.74 34.37
CA LYS A 760 15.26 18.78 33.48
C LYS A 760 14.90 18.97 32.01
N LYS A 761 13.79 18.39 31.56
CA LYS A 761 13.40 18.34 30.13
C LYS A 761 12.44 19.46 29.71
N ALA A 762 11.70 20.03 30.66
CA ALA A 762 10.74 21.10 30.45
C ALA A 762 10.78 22.10 31.61
N PRO A 763 11.78 23.01 31.63
CA PRO A 763 11.92 24.01 32.68
C PRO A 763 10.72 24.97 32.80
N SER A 764 9.94 25.14 31.71
CA SER A 764 8.73 25.98 31.66
C SER A 764 7.60 25.52 32.59
N LEU A 765 7.62 24.27 33.04
CA LEU A 765 6.65 23.75 34.01
C LEU A 765 6.85 24.34 35.41
N GLY A 766 7.94 25.06 35.68
CA GLY A 766 8.13 25.84 36.91
C GLY A 766 8.32 25.00 38.18
N PHE A 767 8.69 23.72 38.06
CA PHE A 767 8.93 22.87 39.22
C PHE A 767 10.16 23.37 40.01
N SER A 768 9.97 23.90 41.22
CA SER A 768 11.10 24.18 42.13
C SER A 768 11.72 22.87 42.60
N LYS A 769 13.06 22.84 42.71
CA LYS A 769 13.82 21.69 43.24
C LYS A 769 13.36 21.25 44.62
#